data_AF-A0A0Q9K4H2-F1
#
_entry.id   AF-A0A0Q9K4H2-F1
#
_cell.length_a   1.000
_cell.length_b   1.000
_cell.length_c   1.000
_cell.angle_alpha   90.00
_cell.angle_beta   90.00
_cell.angle_gamma   90.00
#
_symmetry.space_group_name_H-M   'P 1'
#
loop_
_entity.id
_entity.type
_entity.pdbx_description
1 polymer ?
#
loop_
_entity_poly.entity_id
_entity_poly.type
_entity_poly.pdbx_seq_one_letter_code
_entity_poly.pdbx_strand_id
1 'polypeptide(L)'
;MRKLLIAAAAIIALASLPCTGVGATTADFKDVPDTSPYFAYIRDLKTLGIADGIAEGIYGPKQTLTRAQFAKFVSVAFQLKDQGGLAPFPDIRDHWAAAYIRAAYQAGIVNGTSDTTFSPNEPVKREEASVMVWRHAKKQGLAPGGALNFSDKPDTWAIEGINGIIAHGWYGSDITQDSGVWSYRPQDAMTREEAAALIDLSMKEVPGSLPSAAVPADGVTSGLPSGSVPYGSMAILSAAKPGVTIYYTTDGSDPRTSSTRRPYTSPIPVLGGLQLKTCAVYHPVSGKTEVSGVSIYEYEVGAVSPPGPSVGLYDPLESFKLMTNRENMYIATTRPAYFGSDAKRMARTSTAPGSIVYHTKYDIASVLFYSYFFTGIELEKSKMFASADGKTYQEIPIKAYPVGNPSGDWQQYAYEASSLPAGMRYLKIELHGAAKSWSPQLSRVSINRSTASVDVKLVRNAESLQVELSSATQGARIYYRKDNAPAFQLYTGPFQLTGYSVLETYAVKDGLEPSPIRKTKLNGSSDILVDRFGQMVAAGFQKVTSEQELKADAQADASYYGSLKPPADLDRYGGLAGSAAKYGLKGTGYFAIQQLGGRKVMKTPSGNIFFSLGMNGISPHETYTMVKGREQQFESIPPYEGTYEPAFISPDHSSFSFYMANKYRKTGTFPTESSFYTEAVVRLKKWGFNSAGGFSPEKFGNENQFPYTRMLPLDMDSARLDGISIFDIFAPDAAAKIDKAFAKALPPNKNDPMLIGYFIGNEYDFHKFYSNVPKLKASSAAIKGRLVKMLKDKYQTIDMFNRNWGTSFTSFNDLLEAELPVKTSQSWADMDTFFRYYLDTFYGTVSRLHHKYDPNHLLLGDRWITTSFHNAKFRDVLAEVEGKYSDVISINYYSYKIEADLLKDVYTKSGGRPILLSEFGYGTAEQGLQPLLPNAAVNQFQRGMRYRNYVEGVASLGYVVGAHLFNYVDQAPLGRYWQGIGEWAERYNSGVLNVTDRPYKSYLSGVMQTNYDIYKVLLGERPKFYYDFSKK
;
A
#
# COMPACT_ATOMS: atom_id res chain seq x y z
N MET A 1 -5.40 -22.16 6.68
CA MET A 1 -4.09 -22.47 7.30
C MET A 1 -3.38 -21.18 7.67
N ARG A 2 -2.61 -21.21 8.76
CA ARG A 2 -2.17 -20.08 9.58
C ARG A 2 -0.88 -19.40 9.07
N LYS A 3 -0.88 -18.05 9.19
CA LYS A 3 0.22 -17.13 9.56
C LYS A 3 1.60 -17.31 8.89
N LEU A 4 2.00 -16.30 8.10
CA LEU A 4 3.41 -16.05 7.75
C LEU A 4 3.75 -14.56 7.95
N LEU A 5 4.60 -14.33 8.94
CA LEU A 5 5.36 -13.12 9.25
C LEU A 5 6.78 -13.35 8.74
N ILE A 6 7.19 -12.78 7.60
CA ILE A 6 8.61 -12.61 7.24
C ILE A 6 8.76 -11.32 6.44
N ALA A 7 9.48 -10.35 7.01
CA ALA A 7 10.21 -9.33 6.27
C ALA A 7 11.70 -9.71 6.27
N ALA A 8 12.29 -9.63 5.06
CA ALA A 8 13.67 -9.46 4.62
C ALA A 8 14.80 -10.35 5.16
N ALA A 9 15.49 -11.07 4.25
CA ALA A 9 16.82 -10.67 3.73
C ALA A 9 17.35 -11.70 2.71
N ALA A 10 17.69 -11.27 1.50
CA ALA A 10 18.62 -11.98 0.62
C ALA A 10 19.31 -11.00 -0.34
N ILE A 11 20.53 -10.60 -0.01
CA ILE A 11 21.55 -10.12 -0.96
C ILE A 11 22.71 -11.12 -0.85
N ILE A 12 22.98 -11.88 -1.92
CA ILE A 12 24.25 -12.58 -2.13
C ILE A 12 24.77 -12.21 -3.53
N ALA A 13 26.07 -11.95 -3.57
CA ALA A 13 26.84 -11.37 -4.64
C ALA A 13 27.01 -12.28 -5.88
N LEU A 14 27.26 -11.60 -6.99
CA LEU A 14 27.55 -12.09 -8.33
C LEU A 14 28.67 -13.16 -8.38
N ALA A 15 28.36 -14.27 -9.03
CA ALA A 15 29.33 -15.06 -9.79
C ALA A 15 28.80 -15.22 -11.23
N SER A 16 29.64 -14.84 -12.19
CA SER A 16 29.41 -14.86 -13.64
C SER A 16 29.21 -16.27 -14.20
N LEU A 17 28.20 -16.46 -15.08
CA LEU A 17 28.18 -17.24 -16.35
C LEU A 17 26.72 -17.35 -16.89
N PRO A 18 26.46 -17.76 -18.16
CA PRO A 18 25.72 -16.98 -19.15
C PRO A 18 24.18 -17.13 -19.20
N CYS A 19 23.59 -16.12 -19.82
CA CYS A 19 22.21 -15.99 -20.31
C CYS A 19 21.63 -17.28 -20.92
N THR A 20 20.53 -17.81 -20.36
CA THR A 20 19.29 -18.21 -21.04
C THR A 20 18.24 -18.61 -19.99
N GLY A 21 17.00 -18.12 -20.13
CA GLY A 21 15.88 -18.49 -19.25
C GLY A 21 14.79 -17.44 -19.20
N VAL A 22 13.97 -17.37 -20.25
CA VAL A 22 12.78 -16.50 -20.36
C VAL A 22 11.71 -16.96 -19.36
N GLY A 23 11.17 -16.01 -18.60
CA GLY A 23 10.05 -16.23 -17.68
C GLY A 23 8.77 -16.62 -18.43
N ALA A 24 8.11 -17.66 -17.95
CA ALA A 24 6.81 -18.12 -18.43
C ALA A 24 5.68 -17.17 -17.96
N THR A 25 4.87 -16.67 -18.89
CA THR A 25 3.51 -16.17 -18.61
C THR A 25 2.51 -17.03 -19.38
N THR A 26 1.93 -18.01 -18.72
CA THR A 26 0.87 -18.89 -19.26
C THR A 26 -0.18 -19.11 -18.16
N ALA A 27 -1.46 -18.87 -18.52
CA ALA A 27 -2.70 -19.03 -17.75
C ALA A 27 -2.91 -18.06 -16.56
N ASP A 28 -3.96 -17.22 -16.65
CA ASP A 28 -4.47 -16.39 -15.53
C ASP A 28 -4.90 -17.25 -14.33
N PHE A 29 -5.13 -18.55 -14.54
CA PHE A 29 -5.28 -19.56 -13.50
C PHE A 29 -4.28 -20.69 -13.71
N LYS A 30 -3.31 -20.80 -12.80
CA LYS A 30 -2.22 -21.79 -12.81
C LYS A 30 -2.71 -23.23 -12.77
N ASP A 31 -3.92 -23.46 -12.29
CA ASP A 31 -4.57 -24.76 -12.15
C ASP A 31 -5.56 -25.08 -13.29
N VAL A 32 -5.64 -24.24 -14.32
CA VAL A 32 -6.40 -24.50 -15.55
C VAL A 32 -5.45 -24.42 -16.75
N PRO A 33 -4.77 -25.52 -17.10
CA PRO A 33 -3.90 -25.53 -18.27
C PRO A 33 -4.70 -25.31 -19.56
N ASP A 34 -4.06 -24.76 -20.60
CA ASP A 34 -4.68 -24.56 -21.92
C ASP A 34 -5.08 -25.88 -22.61
N THR A 35 -4.47 -26.99 -22.21
CA THR A 35 -4.86 -28.35 -22.59
C THR A 35 -6.14 -28.85 -21.89
N SER A 36 -6.67 -28.12 -20.91
CA SER A 36 -7.94 -28.47 -20.26
C SER A 36 -9.10 -28.34 -21.25
N PRO A 37 -9.99 -29.35 -21.36
CA PRO A 37 -11.17 -29.26 -22.21
C PRO A 37 -12.16 -28.16 -21.76
N TYR A 38 -11.99 -27.63 -20.53
CA TYR A 38 -12.82 -26.55 -19.98
C TYR A 38 -12.18 -25.16 -20.07
N PHE A 39 -10.96 -25.05 -20.60
CA PHE A 39 -10.19 -23.81 -20.58
C PHE A 39 -10.95 -22.63 -21.20
N ALA A 40 -11.55 -22.84 -22.38
CA ALA A 40 -12.29 -21.79 -23.10
C ALA A 40 -13.49 -21.28 -22.29
N TYR A 41 -14.31 -22.18 -21.75
CA TYR A 41 -15.50 -21.82 -20.98
C TYR A 41 -15.14 -21.03 -19.71
N ILE A 42 -14.10 -21.48 -19.00
CA ILE A 42 -13.62 -20.81 -17.77
C ILE A 42 -13.10 -19.40 -18.08
N ARG A 43 -12.34 -19.25 -19.16
CA ARG A 43 -11.83 -17.95 -19.63
C ARG A 43 -12.97 -17.01 -19.99
N ASP A 44 -13.98 -17.49 -20.71
CA ASP A 44 -15.08 -16.67 -21.22
C ASP A 44 -15.95 -16.16 -20.06
N LEU A 45 -16.31 -17.03 -19.11
CA LEU A 45 -17.03 -16.62 -17.90
C LEU A 45 -16.23 -15.66 -17.03
N LYS A 46 -14.91 -15.82 -16.94
CA LYS A 46 -14.06 -14.88 -16.21
C LYS A 46 -14.03 -13.50 -16.87
N THR A 47 -13.93 -13.48 -18.19
CA THR A 47 -13.92 -12.26 -19.00
C THR A 47 -15.24 -11.50 -18.85
N LEU A 48 -16.36 -12.22 -18.79
CA LEU A 48 -17.70 -11.66 -18.61
C LEU A 48 -18.03 -11.31 -17.15
N GLY A 49 -17.12 -11.53 -16.20
CA GLY A 49 -17.35 -11.27 -14.77
C GLY A 49 -18.35 -12.23 -14.11
N ILE A 50 -18.68 -13.34 -14.77
CA ILE A 50 -19.60 -14.38 -14.29
C ILE A 50 -18.90 -15.23 -13.23
N ALA A 51 -17.68 -15.71 -13.54
CA ALA A 51 -16.89 -16.57 -12.66
C ALA A 51 -15.58 -15.89 -12.24
N ASP A 52 -15.26 -15.92 -10.95
CA ASP A 52 -13.99 -15.43 -10.39
C ASP A 52 -13.14 -16.57 -9.85
N GLY A 53 -11.82 -16.38 -9.74
CA GLY A 53 -10.93 -17.35 -9.08
C GLY A 53 -11.17 -17.43 -7.58
N ILE A 54 -10.76 -18.55 -6.98
CA ILE A 54 -10.87 -18.78 -5.52
C ILE A 54 -9.67 -18.21 -4.75
N ALA A 55 -8.55 -17.96 -5.45
CA ALA A 55 -7.37 -17.28 -4.96
C ALA A 55 -6.60 -16.67 -6.15
N GLU A 56 -5.57 -15.88 -5.87
CA GLU A 56 -4.72 -15.29 -6.91
C GLU A 56 -4.09 -16.39 -7.76
N GLY A 57 -4.44 -16.39 -9.05
CA GLY A 57 -3.96 -17.39 -10.01
C GLY A 57 -4.54 -18.79 -9.83
N ILE A 58 -5.64 -18.99 -9.08
CA ILE A 58 -6.27 -20.31 -8.88
C ILE A 58 -7.78 -20.24 -9.16
N TYR A 59 -8.28 -21.02 -10.12
CA TYR A 59 -9.70 -21.13 -10.43
C TYR A 59 -10.43 -22.16 -9.55
N GLY A 60 -9.78 -23.25 -9.20
CA GLY A 60 -10.36 -24.42 -8.53
C GLY A 60 -11.32 -25.20 -9.43
N PRO A 61 -10.91 -25.70 -10.62
CA PRO A 61 -11.83 -26.29 -11.60
C PRO A 61 -12.63 -27.49 -11.05
N LYS A 62 -11.99 -28.31 -10.21
CA LYS A 62 -12.60 -29.48 -9.56
C LYS A 62 -13.35 -29.18 -8.26
N GLN A 63 -13.33 -27.94 -7.78
CA GLN A 63 -14.07 -27.57 -6.57
C GLN A 63 -15.57 -27.49 -6.88
N THR A 64 -16.40 -27.98 -5.96
CA THR A 64 -17.86 -27.93 -6.08
C THR A 64 -18.40 -26.50 -5.88
N LEU A 65 -19.47 -26.17 -6.60
CA LEU A 65 -20.19 -24.91 -6.42
C LEU A 65 -21.28 -25.05 -5.37
N THR A 66 -21.46 -23.99 -4.59
CA THR A 66 -22.67 -23.82 -3.77
C THR A 66 -23.85 -23.33 -4.60
N ARG A 67 -25.08 -23.57 -4.12
CA ARG A 67 -26.32 -23.06 -4.73
C ARG A 67 -26.30 -21.54 -4.90
N ALA A 68 -25.75 -20.78 -3.95
CA ALA A 68 -25.60 -19.33 -4.06
C ALA A 68 -24.62 -18.90 -5.17
N GLN A 69 -23.49 -19.60 -5.30
CA GLN A 69 -22.51 -19.28 -6.35
C GLN A 69 -23.08 -19.59 -7.74
N PHE A 70 -23.80 -20.70 -7.90
CA PHE A 70 -24.45 -21.01 -9.18
C PHE A 70 -25.61 -20.05 -9.48
N ALA A 71 -26.40 -19.65 -8.49
CA ALA A 71 -27.42 -18.61 -8.65
C ALA A 71 -26.81 -17.27 -9.09
N LYS A 72 -25.63 -16.88 -8.59
CA LYS A 72 -24.86 -15.74 -9.11
C LYS A 72 -24.54 -15.93 -10.58
N PHE A 73 -23.99 -17.09 -10.96
CA PHE A 73 -23.59 -17.36 -12.35
C PHE A 73 -24.77 -17.19 -13.31
N VAL A 74 -25.89 -17.84 -13.02
CA VAL A 74 -27.11 -17.79 -13.83
C VAL A 74 -27.69 -16.37 -13.88
N SER A 75 -27.70 -15.64 -12.76
CA SER A 75 -28.25 -14.28 -12.70
C SER A 75 -27.45 -13.29 -13.53
N VAL A 76 -26.12 -13.38 -13.47
CA VAL A 76 -25.23 -12.52 -14.26
C VAL A 76 -25.31 -12.92 -15.73
N ALA A 77 -25.18 -14.22 -16.04
CA ALA A 77 -25.23 -14.76 -17.39
C ALA A 77 -26.50 -14.37 -18.16
N PHE A 78 -27.67 -14.44 -17.51
CA PHE A 78 -28.96 -14.15 -18.13
C PHE A 78 -29.47 -12.72 -17.87
N GLN A 79 -28.60 -11.82 -17.40
CA GLN A 79 -28.92 -10.41 -17.14
C GLN A 79 -30.18 -10.20 -16.27
N LEU A 80 -30.36 -11.07 -15.27
CA LEU A 80 -31.53 -11.01 -14.39
C LEU A 80 -31.42 -9.79 -13.48
N LYS A 81 -32.52 -9.05 -13.36
CA LYS A 81 -32.59 -7.85 -12.51
C LYS A 81 -33.35 -8.17 -11.23
N ASP A 82 -32.77 -7.82 -10.09
CA ASP A 82 -33.49 -7.78 -8.82
C ASP A 82 -34.50 -6.61 -8.88
N GLN A 83 -35.78 -6.92 -8.84
CA GLN A 83 -36.85 -5.92 -8.87
C GLN A 83 -37.24 -5.42 -7.47
N GLY A 84 -36.48 -5.82 -6.43
CA GLY A 84 -36.80 -5.51 -5.03
C GLY A 84 -37.87 -6.44 -4.45
N GLY A 85 -38.20 -6.26 -3.17
CA GLY A 85 -39.11 -7.16 -2.43
C GLY A 85 -38.39 -8.32 -1.71
N LEU A 86 -39.14 -9.12 -0.96
CA LEU A 86 -38.60 -10.25 -0.20
C LEU A 86 -38.82 -11.56 -0.97
N ALA A 87 -37.74 -12.33 -1.20
CA ALA A 87 -37.89 -13.75 -1.48
C ALA A 87 -38.32 -14.49 -0.20
N PRO A 88 -39.03 -15.62 -0.28
CA PRO A 88 -39.56 -16.34 0.89
C PRO A 88 -38.47 -17.07 1.69
N PHE A 89 -37.19 -16.75 1.48
CA PHE A 89 -36.03 -17.43 2.06
C PHE A 89 -35.36 -16.54 3.12
N PRO A 90 -35.62 -16.70 4.42
CA PRO A 90 -34.97 -15.90 5.45
C PRO A 90 -33.45 -16.15 5.53
N ASP A 91 -32.99 -17.34 5.14
CA ASP A 91 -31.59 -17.79 5.18
C ASP A 91 -30.67 -17.06 4.18
N ILE A 92 -31.22 -16.20 3.31
CA ILE A 92 -30.43 -15.37 2.39
C ILE A 92 -30.36 -13.89 2.80
N ARG A 93 -31.05 -13.43 3.85
CA ARG A 93 -31.21 -11.99 4.16
C ARG A 93 -29.89 -11.23 4.28
N ASP A 94 -28.92 -11.79 4.99
CA ASP A 94 -27.59 -11.22 5.21
C ASP A 94 -26.51 -11.88 4.34
N HIS A 95 -26.92 -12.64 3.32
CA HIS A 95 -26.01 -13.39 2.47
C HIS A 95 -25.51 -12.54 1.29
N TRP A 96 -24.22 -12.64 0.94
CA TRP A 96 -23.62 -11.87 -0.16
C TRP A 96 -24.34 -12.07 -1.51
N ALA A 97 -24.97 -13.24 -1.69
CA ALA A 97 -25.69 -13.60 -2.90
C ALA A 97 -27.19 -13.22 -2.90
N ALA A 98 -27.68 -12.52 -1.87
CA ALA A 98 -29.10 -12.27 -1.67
C ALA A 98 -29.79 -11.67 -2.92
N ALA A 99 -29.18 -10.66 -3.53
CA ALA A 99 -29.73 -10.00 -4.71
C ALA A 99 -29.80 -10.94 -5.93
N TYR A 100 -28.77 -11.76 -6.17
CA TYR A 100 -28.77 -12.73 -7.27
C TYR A 100 -29.82 -13.82 -7.06
N ILE A 101 -29.92 -14.34 -5.83
CA ILE A 101 -30.93 -15.36 -5.51
C ILE A 101 -32.34 -14.80 -5.66
N ARG A 102 -32.59 -13.55 -5.22
CA ARG A 102 -33.86 -12.86 -5.44
C ARG A 102 -34.18 -12.67 -6.91
N ALA A 103 -33.23 -12.17 -7.70
CA ALA A 103 -33.40 -11.98 -9.14
C ALA A 103 -33.75 -13.30 -9.86
N ALA A 104 -33.03 -14.38 -9.53
CA ALA A 104 -33.29 -15.69 -10.10
C ALA A 104 -34.62 -16.30 -9.63
N TYR A 105 -35.03 -16.05 -8.38
CA TYR A 105 -36.32 -16.50 -7.85
C TYR A 105 -37.48 -15.77 -8.52
N GLN A 106 -37.38 -14.44 -8.64
CA GLN A 106 -38.37 -13.59 -9.33
C GLN A 106 -38.49 -13.94 -10.82
N ALA A 107 -37.37 -14.31 -11.46
CA ALA A 107 -37.35 -14.83 -12.81
C ALA A 107 -37.91 -16.27 -12.92
N GLY A 108 -38.28 -16.91 -11.80
CA GLY A 108 -38.79 -18.28 -11.73
C GLY A 108 -37.79 -19.34 -12.18
N ILE A 109 -36.50 -19.07 -11.97
CA ILE A 109 -35.39 -19.94 -12.36
C ILE A 109 -34.99 -20.84 -11.20
N VAL A 110 -34.87 -20.28 -10.00
CA VAL A 110 -34.53 -21.03 -8.79
C VAL A 110 -35.73 -21.18 -7.85
N ASN A 111 -35.78 -22.32 -7.16
CA ASN A 111 -36.64 -22.56 -6.00
C ASN A 111 -35.77 -22.86 -4.77
N GLY A 112 -36.36 -22.76 -3.58
CA GLY A 112 -35.73 -23.21 -2.35
C GLY A 112 -35.65 -24.74 -2.25
N THR A 113 -34.85 -25.23 -1.30
CA THR A 113 -34.87 -26.62 -0.85
C THR A 113 -36.13 -26.94 -0.03
N SER A 114 -36.81 -25.89 0.45
CA SER A 114 -38.19 -25.91 0.93
C SER A 114 -38.89 -24.59 0.52
N ASP A 115 -40.18 -24.45 0.85
CA ASP A 115 -40.94 -23.22 0.62
C ASP A 115 -40.33 -21.99 1.31
N THR A 116 -39.52 -22.19 2.36
CA THR A 116 -38.95 -21.09 3.16
C THR A 116 -37.43 -21.12 3.29
N THR A 117 -36.73 -22.04 2.64
CA THR A 117 -35.27 -22.17 2.77
C THR A 117 -34.62 -22.30 1.40
N PHE A 118 -33.59 -21.49 1.11
CA PHE A 118 -32.84 -21.61 -0.13
C PHE A 118 -31.64 -22.57 -0.04
N SER A 119 -31.04 -22.70 1.14
CA SER A 119 -29.78 -23.40 1.41
C SER A 119 -28.60 -22.86 0.59
N PRO A 120 -28.24 -21.56 0.72
CA PRO A 120 -27.27 -20.90 -0.16
C PRO A 120 -25.86 -21.50 -0.12
N ASN A 121 -25.46 -22.10 1.00
CA ASN A 121 -24.12 -22.65 1.22
C ASN A 121 -23.99 -24.15 0.90
N GLU A 122 -25.09 -24.83 0.59
CA GLU A 122 -25.05 -26.24 0.21
C GLU A 122 -24.53 -26.40 -1.23
N PRO A 123 -23.79 -27.47 -1.55
CA PRO A 123 -23.41 -27.79 -2.92
C PRO A 123 -24.63 -27.91 -3.84
N VAL A 124 -24.55 -27.35 -5.04
CA VAL A 124 -25.59 -27.53 -6.07
C VAL A 124 -25.37 -28.85 -6.80
N LYS A 125 -26.42 -29.67 -6.93
CA LYS A 125 -26.35 -30.90 -7.74
C LYS A 125 -26.40 -30.57 -9.23
N ARG A 126 -25.85 -31.46 -10.06
CA ARG A 126 -25.87 -31.31 -11.52
C ARG A 126 -27.28 -31.19 -12.06
N GLU A 127 -28.21 -32.05 -11.62
CA GLU A 127 -29.62 -32.00 -12.06
C GLU A 127 -30.35 -30.71 -11.65
N GLU A 128 -30.03 -30.15 -10.48
CA GLU A 128 -30.57 -28.86 -10.03
C GLU A 128 -30.09 -27.73 -10.94
N ALA A 129 -28.81 -27.73 -11.28
CA ALA A 129 -28.20 -26.74 -12.16
C ALA A 129 -28.79 -26.78 -13.57
N SER A 130 -28.98 -27.98 -14.13
CA SER A 130 -29.63 -28.19 -15.43
C SER A 130 -31.03 -27.58 -15.45
N VAL A 131 -31.81 -27.85 -14.39
CA VAL A 131 -33.17 -27.33 -14.28
C VAL A 131 -33.21 -25.81 -14.15
N MET A 132 -32.27 -25.20 -13.42
CA MET A 132 -32.17 -23.74 -13.33
C MET A 132 -31.93 -23.10 -14.71
N VAL A 133 -30.93 -23.60 -15.45
CA VAL A 133 -30.61 -23.09 -16.80
C VAL A 133 -31.77 -23.36 -17.76
N TRP A 134 -32.33 -24.57 -17.74
CA TRP A 134 -33.42 -24.96 -18.63
C TRP A 134 -34.71 -24.17 -18.41
N ARG A 135 -35.06 -23.86 -17.15
CA ARG A 135 -36.24 -23.03 -16.85
C ARG A 135 -36.16 -21.66 -17.51
N HIS A 136 -34.97 -21.06 -17.58
CA HIS A 136 -34.80 -19.82 -18.28
C HIS A 136 -34.93 -20.01 -19.80
N ALA A 137 -34.19 -20.99 -20.37
CA ALA A 137 -34.21 -21.29 -21.80
C ALA A 137 -35.62 -21.59 -22.33
N LYS A 138 -36.39 -22.42 -21.61
CA LYS A 138 -37.78 -22.77 -21.96
C LYS A 138 -38.69 -21.53 -21.99
N LYS A 139 -38.49 -20.57 -21.08
CA LYS A 139 -39.23 -19.29 -21.10
C LYS A 139 -38.87 -18.42 -22.31
N GLN A 140 -37.69 -18.60 -22.89
CA GLN A 140 -37.28 -17.96 -24.14
C GLN A 140 -37.70 -18.74 -25.40
N GLY A 141 -38.51 -19.80 -25.26
CA GLY A 141 -39.09 -20.53 -26.38
C GLY A 141 -38.25 -21.69 -26.91
N LEU A 142 -37.18 -22.12 -26.21
CA LEU A 142 -36.42 -23.30 -26.59
C LEU A 142 -37.20 -24.58 -26.23
N ALA A 143 -37.15 -25.57 -27.13
CA ALA A 143 -37.90 -26.83 -27.00
C ALA A 143 -37.02 -27.93 -26.42
N PRO A 144 -37.51 -28.75 -25.47
CA PRO A 144 -36.75 -29.87 -24.95
C PRO A 144 -36.55 -30.91 -26.06
N GLY A 145 -35.44 -31.64 -26.02
CA GLY A 145 -35.23 -32.79 -26.90
C GLY A 145 -36.19 -33.95 -26.59
N GLY A 146 -36.14 -34.98 -27.45
CA GLY A 146 -36.85 -36.23 -27.22
C GLY A 146 -36.40 -36.94 -25.95
N ALA A 147 -37.19 -37.93 -25.50
CA ALA A 147 -36.85 -38.73 -24.32
C ALA A 147 -35.51 -39.44 -24.51
N LEU A 148 -34.63 -39.33 -23.50
CA LEU A 148 -33.31 -39.94 -23.48
C LEU A 148 -33.27 -41.13 -22.52
N ASN A 149 -32.42 -42.11 -22.84
CA ASN A 149 -32.09 -43.21 -21.95
C ASN A 149 -30.86 -42.85 -21.12
N PHE A 150 -30.90 -43.09 -19.81
CA PHE A 150 -29.81 -42.81 -18.89
C PHE A 150 -29.28 -44.09 -18.26
N SER A 151 -27.96 -44.20 -18.11
CA SER A 151 -27.31 -45.27 -17.34
C SER A 151 -27.33 -44.99 -15.83
N ASP A 152 -27.56 -43.73 -15.46
CA ASP A 152 -27.80 -43.27 -14.09
C ASP A 152 -29.30 -42.97 -13.84
N LYS A 153 -29.63 -42.50 -12.64
CA LYS A 153 -31.02 -42.27 -12.20
C LYS A 153 -31.27 -40.79 -11.94
N PRO A 154 -31.61 -39.98 -12.96
CA PRO A 154 -32.13 -38.64 -12.75
C PRO A 154 -33.46 -38.68 -12.01
N ASP A 155 -33.69 -37.72 -11.13
CA ASP A 155 -35.02 -37.57 -10.53
C ASP A 155 -36.04 -37.16 -11.58
N THR A 156 -37.29 -37.64 -11.44
CA THR A 156 -38.36 -37.41 -12.41
C THR A 156 -38.62 -35.93 -12.70
N TRP A 157 -38.44 -35.05 -11.71
CA TRP A 157 -38.61 -33.60 -11.85
C TRP A 157 -37.50 -32.93 -12.66
N ALA A 158 -36.33 -33.57 -12.80
CA ALA A 158 -35.18 -33.03 -13.50
C ALA A 158 -35.02 -33.53 -14.94
N ILE A 159 -35.72 -34.62 -15.32
CA ILE A 159 -35.60 -35.26 -16.63
C ILE A 159 -35.76 -34.27 -17.79
N GLU A 160 -36.79 -33.40 -17.76
CA GLU A 160 -37.00 -32.43 -18.85
C GLU A 160 -35.82 -31.44 -18.95
N GLY A 161 -35.31 -30.98 -17.82
CA GLY A 161 -34.17 -30.07 -17.76
C GLY A 161 -32.92 -30.70 -18.37
N ILE A 162 -32.62 -31.93 -17.95
CA ILE A 162 -31.45 -32.67 -18.45
C ILE A 162 -31.59 -32.98 -19.94
N ASN A 163 -32.77 -33.40 -20.41
CA ASN A 163 -33.04 -33.61 -21.83
C ASN A 163 -32.83 -32.33 -22.64
N GLY A 164 -33.26 -31.17 -22.11
CA GLY A 164 -33.01 -29.87 -22.73
C GLY A 164 -31.52 -29.52 -22.80
N ILE A 165 -30.79 -29.67 -21.70
CA ILE A 165 -29.33 -29.45 -21.68
C ILE A 165 -28.61 -30.35 -22.69
N ILE A 166 -28.98 -31.62 -22.78
CA ILE A 166 -28.34 -32.57 -23.70
C ILE A 166 -28.72 -32.26 -25.15
N ALA A 167 -29.98 -31.96 -25.44
CA ALA A 167 -30.45 -31.67 -26.80
C ALA A 167 -29.75 -30.46 -27.43
N HIS A 168 -29.40 -29.48 -26.61
CA HIS A 168 -28.68 -28.27 -27.03
C HIS A 168 -27.16 -28.38 -26.84
N GLY A 169 -26.64 -29.52 -26.37
CA GLY A 169 -25.19 -29.72 -26.20
C GLY A 169 -24.56 -28.85 -25.12
N TRP A 170 -25.31 -28.34 -24.13
CA TRP A 170 -24.79 -27.44 -23.09
C TRP A 170 -24.11 -28.18 -21.94
N TYR A 171 -23.12 -29.01 -22.26
CA TYR A 171 -22.38 -29.81 -21.29
C TYR A 171 -20.90 -29.96 -21.69
N GLY A 172 -20.05 -30.32 -20.73
CA GLY A 172 -18.62 -30.50 -20.94
C GLY A 172 -18.24 -31.89 -21.48
N SER A 173 -16.93 -32.13 -21.65
CA SER A 173 -16.42 -33.44 -22.08
C SER A 173 -16.63 -34.56 -21.05
N ASP A 174 -17.18 -34.23 -19.88
CA ASP A 174 -17.48 -35.15 -18.78
C ASP A 174 -18.76 -35.96 -18.98
N ILE A 175 -19.65 -35.53 -19.88
CA ILE A 175 -20.87 -36.26 -20.23
C ILE A 175 -20.59 -37.16 -21.42
N THR A 176 -20.84 -38.46 -21.23
CA THR A 176 -20.56 -39.49 -22.24
C THR A 176 -21.84 -40.21 -22.65
N GLN A 177 -21.87 -40.66 -23.90
CA GLN A 177 -22.93 -41.50 -24.44
C GLN A 177 -22.33 -42.81 -24.97
N ASP A 178 -22.94 -43.94 -24.63
CA ASP A 178 -22.63 -45.24 -25.22
C ASP A 178 -23.92 -45.85 -25.79
N SER A 179 -23.91 -46.16 -27.09
CA SER A 179 -25.01 -46.87 -27.79
C SER A 179 -26.40 -46.27 -27.54
N GLY A 180 -26.49 -44.94 -27.43
CA GLY A 180 -27.75 -44.22 -27.18
C GLY A 180 -28.12 -44.02 -25.71
N VAL A 181 -27.30 -44.50 -24.77
CA VAL A 181 -27.50 -44.38 -23.31
C VAL A 181 -26.52 -43.34 -22.74
N TRP A 182 -27.05 -42.35 -22.03
CA TRP A 182 -26.30 -41.21 -21.46
C TRP A 182 -25.88 -41.44 -20.01
N SER A 183 -24.66 -41.01 -19.67
CA SER A 183 -24.19 -40.88 -18.28
C SER A 183 -24.10 -39.38 -17.94
N TYR A 184 -25.03 -38.87 -17.14
CA TYR A 184 -25.16 -37.45 -16.78
C TYR A 184 -24.64 -37.08 -15.38
N ARG A 185 -24.56 -38.08 -14.49
CA ARG A 185 -24.22 -37.96 -13.06
C ARG A 185 -25.14 -37.00 -12.30
N PRO A 186 -26.48 -37.14 -12.39
CA PRO A 186 -27.42 -36.13 -11.92
C PRO A 186 -27.32 -35.80 -10.43
N GLN A 187 -26.96 -36.78 -9.60
CA GLN A 187 -26.85 -36.65 -8.15
C GLN A 187 -25.52 -36.09 -7.65
N ASP A 188 -24.50 -35.97 -8.51
CA ASP A 188 -23.20 -35.44 -8.12
C ASP A 188 -23.28 -33.91 -7.91
N ALA A 189 -22.46 -33.40 -6.99
CA ALA A 189 -22.26 -31.97 -6.84
C ALA A 189 -21.53 -31.41 -8.07
N MET A 190 -22.05 -30.33 -8.65
CA MET A 190 -21.48 -29.75 -9.86
C MET A 190 -20.19 -29.00 -9.53
N THR A 191 -19.15 -29.29 -10.31
CA THR A 191 -17.87 -28.58 -10.20
C THR A 191 -17.86 -27.27 -10.97
N ARG A 192 -16.90 -26.41 -10.66
CA ARG A 192 -16.74 -25.09 -11.27
C ARG A 192 -16.41 -25.15 -12.76
N GLU A 193 -15.70 -26.17 -13.22
CA GLU A 193 -15.41 -26.36 -14.65
C GLU A 193 -16.65 -26.80 -15.43
N GLU A 194 -17.45 -27.71 -14.86
CA GLU A 194 -18.68 -28.23 -15.48
C GLU A 194 -19.75 -27.14 -15.57
N ALA A 195 -19.90 -26.34 -14.51
CA ALA A 195 -20.76 -25.17 -14.52
C ALA A 195 -20.33 -24.13 -15.55
N ALA A 196 -19.03 -23.98 -15.79
CA ALA A 196 -18.54 -23.06 -16.81
C ALA A 196 -18.98 -23.48 -18.21
N ALA A 197 -18.83 -24.77 -18.55
CA ALA A 197 -19.32 -25.29 -19.83
C ALA A 197 -20.83 -25.10 -20.00
N LEU A 198 -21.62 -25.48 -18.99
CA LEU A 198 -23.07 -25.36 -19.00
C LEU A 198 -23.53 -23.90 -19.25
N ILE A 199 -22.96 -22.94 -18.51
CA ILE A 199 -23.36 -21.54 -18.60
C ILE A 199 -22.86 -20.92 -19.91
N ASP A 200 -21.59 -21.12 -20.29
CA ASP A 200 -21.04 -20.54 -21.51
C ASP A 200 -21.80 -20.98 -22.77
N LEU A 201 -22.09 -22.27 -22.86
CA LEU A 201 -22.80 -22.84 -24.00
C LEU A 201 -24.26 -22.36 -24.03
N SER A 202 -24.93 -22.31 -22.87
CA SER A 202 -26.32 -21.83 -22.81
C SER A 202 -26.46 -20.35 -23.22
N MET A 203 -25.52 -19.48 -22.86
CA MET A 203 -25.56 -18.05 -23.23
C MET A 203 -25.48 -17.82 -24.74
N LYS A 204 -24.92 -18.77 -25.50
CA LYS A 204 -24.79 -18.66 -26.97
C LYS A 204 -26.12 -18.82 -27.68
N GLU A 205 -27.07 -19.53 -27.07
CA GLU A 205 -28.36 -19.84 -27.68
C GLU A 205 -29.55 -19.18 -26.99
N VAL A 206 -29.47 -18.89 -25.69
CA VAL A 206 -30.60 -18.31 -24.94
C VAL A 206 -30.69 -16.79 -25.18
N PRO A 207 -31.78 -16.29 -25.80
CA PRO A 207 -31.99 -14.86 -26.04
C PRO A 207 -31.99 -14.02 -24.75
N GLY A 208 -31.45 -12.80 -24.83
CA GLY A 208 -31.41 -11.87 -23.69
C GLY A 208 -30.28 -12.14 -22.69
N SER A 209 -29.48 -13.19 -22.89
CA SER A 209 -28.23 -13.43 -22.16
C SER A 209 -27.26 -12.26 -22.33
N LEU A 210 -26.30 -12.10 -21.40
CA LEU A 210 -25.13 -11.25 -21.62
C LEU A 210 -24.62 -11.55 -23.02
N PRO A 211 -24.31 -10.54 -23.85
CA PRO A 211 -23.92 -10.77 -25.23
C PRO A 211 -22.86 -11.83 -25.20
N SER A 212 -23.23 -13.02 -25.70
CA SER A 212 -22.29 -14.07 -25.96
C SER A 212 -21.12 -13.38 -26.65
N ALA A 213 -19.90 -13.72 -26.25
CA ALA A 213 -18.76 -13.42 -27.05
C ALA A 213 -18.98 -14.11 -28.42
N ALA A 214 -19.79 -13.49 -29.29
CA ALA A 214 -19.81 -13.66 -30.72
C ALA A 214 -18.51 -13.05 -31.20
N VAL A 215 -17.43 -13.67 -30.77
CA VAL A 215 -16.11 -13.52 -31.30
C VAL A 215 -16.14 -14.41 -32.53
N PRO A 216 -16.00 -13.85 -33.75
CA PRO A 216 -15.50 -14.65 -34.85
C PRO A 216 -14.22 -15.28 -34.30
N ALA A 217 -14.17 -16.62 -34.26
CA ALA A 217 -13.02 -17.37 -33.76
C ALA A 217 -11.75 -16.63 -34.19
N ASP A 218 -11.07 -16.08 -33.17
CA ASP A 218 -9.74 -15.47 -33.21
C ASP A 218 -9.63 -13.98 -33.61
N GLY A 219 -10.66 -13.29 -34.11
CA GLY A 219 -10.54 -11.93 -34.70
C GLY A 219 -10.36 -10.72 -33.73
N VAL A 220 -9.92 -9.57 -34.28
CA VAL A 220 -9.90 -8.26 -33.60
C VAL A 220 -11.25 -7.56 -33.79
N THR A 221 -11.77 -6.93 -32.74
CA THR A 221 -12.99 -6.13 -32.72
C THR A 221 -12.67 -4.64 -32.63
N SER A 222 -13.51 -3.79 -33.24
CA SER A 222 -13.48 -2.33 -33.06
C SER A 222 -14.67 -1.87 -32.23
N GLY A 223 -14.43 -0.96 -31.31
CA GLY A 223 -15.45 -0.25 -30.54
C GLY A 223 -16.29 0.73 -31.37
N LEU A 224 -15.89 1.01 -32.61
CA LEU A 224 -16.67 1.77 -33.57
C LEU A 224 -17.13 0.86 -34.71
N PRO A 225 -18.42 0.92 -35.11
CA PRO A 225 -18.88 0.24 -36.31
C PRO A 225 -18.29 0.91 -37.57
N SER A 226 -18.11 0.13 -38.63
CA SER A 226 -17.82 0.68 -39.96
C SER A 226 -18.95 1.61 -40.42
N GLY A 227 -18.61 2.63 -41.20
CA GLY A 227 -19.54 3.61 -41.76
C GLY A 227 -19.19 5.05 -41.38
N SER A 228 -20.19 5.92 -41.44
CA SER A 228 -20.02 7.35 -41.15
C SER A 228 -19.85 7.60 -39.65
N VAL A 229 -18.76 8.25 -39.26
CA VAL A 229 -18.45 8.63 -37.88
C VAL A 229 -18.08 10.12 -37.79
N PRO A 230 -18.28 10.77 -36.62
CA PRO A 230 -17.83 12.15 -36.42
C PRO A 230 -16.30 12.30 -36.53
N TYR A 231 -15.84 13.47 -36.98
CA TYR A 231 -14.41 13.79 -37.05
C TYR A 231 -13.74 13.64 -35.68
N GLY A 232 -12.61 12.93 -35.67
CA GLY A 232 -11.80 12.60 -34.50
C GLY A 232 -12.40 11.56 -33.56
N SER A 233 -13.40 10.80 -34.01
CA SER A 233 -13.83 9.57 -33.31
C SER A 233 -12.63 8.63 -33.11
N MET A 234 -12.59 7.93 -31.98
CA MET A 234 -11.48 7.04 -31.62
C MET A 234 -11.86 5.57 -31.82
N ALA A 235 -11.22 4.90 -32.78
CA ALA A 235 -11.34 3.47 -32.97
C ALA A 235 -10.55 2.73 -31.89
N ILE A 236 -11.27 2.02 -31.01
CA ILE A 236 -10.69 1.21 -29.95
C ILE A 236 -10.66 -0.24 -30.40
N LEU A 237 -9.47 -0.81 -30.55
CA LEU A 237 -9.31 -2.20 -30.93
C LEU A 237 -9.22 -3.09 -29.69
N SER A 238 -9.94 -4.21 -29.71
CA SER A 238 -9.94 -5.21 -28.64
C SER A 238 -9.88 -6.61 -29.24
N ALA A 239 -9.27 -7.56 -28.53
CA ALA A 239 -9.23 -8.96 -28.92
C ALA A 239 -9.69 -9.82 -27.74
N ALA A 240 -10.40 -10.90 -28.03
CA ALA A 240 -11.00 -11.75 -27.01
C ALA A 240 -9.98 -12.53 -26.20
N LYS A 241 -8.84 -12.88 -26.81
CA LYS A 241 -7.77 -13.62 -26.16
C LYS A 241 -6.87 -12.66 -25.37
N PRO A 242 -6.72 -12.81 -24.05
CA PRO A 242 -5.76 -12.02 -23.28
C PRO A 242 -4.32 -12.35 -23.69
N GLY A 243 -3.40 -11.39 -23.55
CA GLY A 243 -1.99 -11.58 -23.88
C GLY A 243 -1.63 -11.57 -25.37
N VAL A 244 -2.56 -11.20 -26.26
CA VAL A 244 -2.28 -11.01 -27.69
C VAL A 244 -1.77 -9.61 -28.00
N THR A 245 -0.92 -9.51 -29.02
CA THR A 245 -0.58 -8.22 -29.63
C THR A 245 -1.50 -7.99 -30.82
N ILE A 246 -2.31 -6.93 -30.76
CA ILE A 246 -3.12 -6.50 -31.91
C ILE A 246 -2.21 -5.72 -32.87
N TYR A 247 -2.21 -6.08 -34.14
CA TYR A 247 -1.56 -5.34 -35.22
C TYR A 247 -2.60 -4.77 -36.17
N TYR A 248 -2.31 -3.60 -36.72
CA TYR A 248 -3.15 -2.97 -37.73
C TYR A 248 -2.34 -2.30 -38.85
N THR A 249 -2.98 -2.14 -40.00
CA THR A 249 -2.49 -1.36 -41.15
C THR A 249 -3.56 -0.35 -41.58
N THR A 250 -3.12 0.78 -42.11
CA THR A 250 -4.00 1.87 -42.60
C THR A 250 -3.87 2.10 -44.11
N ASP A 251 -2.96 1.38 -44.76
CA ASP A 251 -2.64 1.47 -46.19
C ASP A 251 -3.29 0.34 -47.01
N GLY A 252 -4.17 -0.45 -46.38
CA GLY A 252 -4.85 -1.60 -46.99
C GLY A 252 -4.00 -2.88 -47.09
N SER A 253 -2.74 -2.87 -46.65
CA SER A 253 -1.88 -4.07 -46.65
C SER A 253 -2.30 -5.09 -45.57
N ASP A 254 -1.91 -6.36 -45.71
CA ASP A 254 -2.27 -7.41 -44.76
C ASP A 254 -1.49 -7.28 -43.43
N PRO A 255 -2.16 -7.06 -42.27
CA PRO A 255 -1.48 -6.81 -40.99
C PRO A 255 -0.72 -8.02 -40.46
N ARG A 256 -0.94 -9.23 -41.01
CA ARG A 256 -0.26 -10.46 -40.57
C ARG A 256 1.20 -10.49 -41.02
N THR A 257 1.50 -9.92 -42.17
CA THR A 257 2.82 -10.01 -42.83
C THR A 257 3.42 -8.65 -43.21
N SER A 258 2.62 -7.59 -43.26
CA SER A 258 3.08 -6.28 -43.73
C SER A 258 4.18 -5.69 -42.85
N SER A 259 5.20 -5.11 -43.48
CA SER A 259 6.24 -4.31 -42.82
C SER A 259 5.72 -2.96 -42.32
N THR A 260 4.57 -2.50 -42.82
CA THR A 260 3.91 -1.25 -42.40
C THR A 260 2.95 -1.45 -41.23
N ARG A 261 2.74 -2.69 -40.78
CA ARG A 261 1.88 -3.02 -39.63
C ARG A 261 2.37 -2.31 -38.37
N ARG A 262 1.42 -1.89 -37.54
CA ARG A 262 1.69 -1.20 -36.26
C ARG A 262 1.07 -1.99 -35.12
N PRO A 263 1.76 -2.16 -33.98
CA PRO A 263 1.13 -2.69 -32.78
C PRO A 263 0.14 -1.65 -32.25
N TYR A 264 -1.06 -2.08 -31.89
CA TYR A 264 -2.07 -1.24 -31.28
C TYR A 264 -1.70 -0.97 -29.81
N THR A 265 -1.33 0.28 -29.53
CA THR A 265 -0.88 0.75 -28.20
C THR A 265 -1.79 1.83 -27.61
N SER A 266 -2.63 2.45 -28.45
CA SER A 266 -3.60 3.48 -28.07
C SER A 266 -4.72 3.59 -29.12
N PRO A 267 -5.90 4.11 -28.75
CA PRO A 267 -7.01 4.33 -29.67
C PRO A 267 -6.61 5.16 -30.91
N ILE A 268 -7.14 4.78 -32.07
CA ILE A 268 -6.76 5.36 -33.37
C ILE A 268 -7.77 6.45 -33.78
N PRO A 269 -7.34 7.70 -34.00
CA PRO A 269 -8.26 8.77 -34.40
C PRO A 269 -8.69 8.65 -35.86
N VAL A 270 -10.00 8.80 -36.12
CA VAL A 270 -10.59 8.88 -37.46
C VAL A 270 -10.70 10.35 -37.88
N LEU A 271 -9.74 10.83 -38.67
CA LEU A 271 -9.66 12.24 -39.10
C LEU A 271 -10.11 12.45 -40.56
N GLY A 272 -10.49 11.38 -41.25
CA GLY A 272 -10.91 11.35 -42.65
C GLY A 272 -11.27 9.92 -43.04
N GLY A 273 -11.37 9.64 -44.34
CA GLY A 273 -11.54 8.27 -44.84
C GLY A 273 -10.42 7.37 -44.32
N LEU A 274 -10.77 6.32 -43.58
CA LEU A 274 -9.82 5.43 -42.92
C LEU A 274 -10.28 3.98 -43.07
N GLN A 275 -9.42 3.15 -43.67
CA GLN A 275 -9.56 1.70 -43.62
C GLN A 275 -8.58 1.14 -42.60
N LEU A 276 -9.06 0.35 -41.64
CA LEU A 276 -8.24 -0.42 -40.73
C LEU A 276 -8.35 -1.90 -41.08
N LYS A 277 -7.21 -2.53 -41.39
CA LYS A 277 -7.12 -4.00 -41.38
C LYS A 277 -6.38 -4.42 -40.13
N THR A 278 -6.93 -5.37 -39.39
CA THR A 278 -6.44 -5.71 -38.05
C THR A 278 -6.29 -7.23 -37.87
N CYS A 279 -5.27 -7.66 -37.15
CA CYS A 279 -5.14 -9.05 -36.68
C CYS A 279 -4.62 -9.09 -35.24
N ALA A 280 -4.90 -10.16 -34.51
CA ALA A 280 -4.34 -10.47 -33.22
C ALA A 280 -3.26 -11.54 -33.39
N VAL A 281 -2.10 -11.33 -32.78
CA VAL A 281 -0.98 -12.27 -32.80
C VAL A 281 -0.71 -12.73 -31.37
N TYR A 282 -0.77 -14.04 -31.16
CA TYR A 282 -0.44 -14.70 -29.92
C TYR A 282 0.87 -15.46 -30.06
N HIS A 283 1.84 -15.19 -29.19
CA HIS A 283 3.13 -15.88 -29.16
C HIS A 283 3.21 -16.78 -27.92
N PRO A 284 2.75 -18.04 -27.97
CA PRO A 284 2.88 -18.94 -26.84
C PRO A 284 4.33 -19.35 -26.61
N VAL A 285 4.68 -19.57 -25.33
CA VAL A 285 6.00 -20.05 -24.88
C VAL A 285 6.33 -21.43 -25.48
N SER A 286 5.32 -22.19 -25.92
CA SER A 286 5.43 -23.53 -26.51
C SER A 286 5.79 -23.56 -28.01
N GLY A 287 6.02 -22.41 -28.67
CA GLY A 287 6.75 -22.37 -29.94
C GLY A 287 5.95 -22.31 -31.24
N LYS A 288 4.63 -22.06 -31.21
CA LYS A 288 3.84 -21.78 -32.43
C LYS A 288 3.06 -20.46 -32.32
N THR A 289 3.45 -19.46 -33.10
CA THR A 289 2.70 -18.19 -33.18
C THR A 289 1.33 -18.44 -33.81
N GLU A 290 0.27 -18.09 -33.09
CA GLU A 290 -1.10 -18.10 -33.61
C GLU A 290 -1.44 -16.68 -34.08
N VAL A 291 -2.05 -16.58 -35.26
CA VAL A 291 -2.46 -15.29 -35.83
C VAL A 291 -3.92 -15.39 -36.26
N SER A 292 -4.72 -14.42 -35.85
CA SER A 292 -6.13 -14.36 -36.21
C SER A 292 -6.38 -14.18 -37.71
N GLY A 293 -7.64 -14.37 -38.10
CA GLY A 293 -8.17 -13.77 -39.34
C GLY A 293 -8.01 -12.23 -39.36
N VAL A 294 -8.05 -11.65 -40.55
CA VAL A 294 -7.99 -10.19 -40.72
C VAL A 294 -9.40 -9.61 -40.62
N SER A 295 -9.65 -8.75 -39.63
CA SER A 295 -10.86 -7.94 -39.57
C SER A 295 -10.65 -6.63 -40.33
N ILE A 296 -11.68 -6.14 -41.02
CA ILE A 296 -11.62 -4.91 -41.81
C ILE A 296 -12.68 -3.93 -41.29
N TYR A 297 -12.27 -2.69 -41.02
CA TYR A 297 -13.14 -1.60 -40.64
C TYR A 297 -12.95 -0.43 -41.59
N GLU A 298 -14.06 0.13 -42.06
CA GLU A 298 -14.06 1.26 -42.99
C GLU A 298 -14.82 2.42 -42.37
N TYR A 299 -14.15 3.55 -42.25
CA TYR A 299 -14.74 4.74 -41.66
C TYR A 299 -14.73 5.88 -42.67
N GLU A 300 -15.85 6.58 -42.73
CA GLU A 300 -15.98 7.84 -43.43
C GLU A 300 -16.34 8.93 -42.43
N VAL A 301 -15.85 10.15 -42.65
CA VAL A 301 -16.24 11.29 -41.82
C VAL A 301 -17.41 11.99 -42.51
N GLY A 302 -18.54 12.12 -41.81
CA GLY A 302 -19.71 12.83 -42.34
C GLY A 302 -19.36 14.26 -42.78
N ALA A 303 -20.07 14.80 -43.78
CA ALA A 303 -19.74 16.05 -44.49
C ALA A 303 -19.21 17.16 -43.56
N VAL A 304 -17.89 17.27 -43.48
CA VAL A 304 -17.20 18.32 -42.72
C VAL A 304 -17.15 19.56 -43.61
N SER A 305 -17.32 20.75 -43.06
CA SER A 305 -16.81 21.94 -43.74
C SER A 305 -15.33 21.68 -44.07
N PRO A 306 -14.85 21.99 -45.30
CA PRO A 306 -13.47 21.72 -45.67
C PRO A 306 -12.56 22.26 -44.57
N PRO A 307 -11.51 21.51 -44.15
CA PRO A 307 -10.56 22.05 -43.21
C PRO A 307 -10.06 23.38 -43.80
N GLY A 308 -10.37 24.49 -43.13
CA GLY A 308 -9.69 25.74 -43.41
C GLY A 308 -8.19 25.50 -43.39
N PRO A 309 -7.37 26.25 -44.14
CA PRO A 309 -5.94 26.02 -44.22
C PRO A 309 -5.37 25.84 -42.82
N SER A 310 -4.77 24.67 -42.54
CA SER A 310 -4.36 24.32 -41.19
C SER A 310 -3.31 25.32 -40.70
N VAL A 311 -3.72 26.27 -39.85
CA VAL A 311 -2.84 27.28 -39.27
C VAL A 311 -1.97 26.60 -38.20
N GLY A 312 -0.80 26.07 -38.57
CA GLY A 312 0.11 25.46 -37.60
C GLY A 312 1.18 24.54 -38.21
N LEU A 313 2.10 24.07 -37.36
CA LEU A 313 3.22 23.20 -37.71
C LEU A 313 3.01 21.79 -37.14
N TYR A 314 3.28 20.77 -37.94
CA TYR A 314 3.40 19.38 -37.50
C TYR A 314 4.79 18.87 -37.88
N ASP A 315 5.57 18.45 -36.90
CA ASP A 315 6.91 17.88 -37.10
C ASP A 315 6.93 16.43 -36.57
N PRO A 316 6.96 15.43 -37.46
CA PRO A 316 7.13 14.02 -37.09
C PRO A 316 8.59 13.67 -36.73
N LEU A 317 9.50 14.66 -36.71
CA LEU A 317 10.90 14.51 -36.34
C LEU A 317 11.74 13.61 -37.26
N GLU A 318 11.30 13.52 -38.51
CA GLU A 318 11.96 12.72 -39.55
C GLU A 318 13.29 13.32 -40.03
N SER A 319 13.51 14.63 -39.78
CA SER A 319 14.71 15.39 -40.10
C SER A 319 14.79 16.67 -39.24
N PHE A 320 15.92 17.38 -39.29
CA PHE A 320 16.08 18.68 -38.62
C PHE A 320 15.59 19.89 -39.44
N LYS A 321 14.97 19.68 -40.61
CA LYS A 321 14.70 20.77 -41.58
C LYS A 321 13.71 21.82 -41.08
N LEU A 322 12.82 21.46 -40.15
CA LEU A 322 11.81 22.36 -39.60
C LEU A 322 12.32 23.18 -38.41
N MET A 323 13.57 22.93 -37.98
CA MET A 323 14.20 23.55 -36.82
C MET A 323 15.15 24.65 -37.27
N THR A 324 15.13 25.77 -36.54
CA THR A 324 16.08 26.87 -36.74
C THR A 324 17.39 26.67 -35.99
N ASN A 325 17.35 25.97 -34.84
CA ASN A 325 18.54 25.63 -34.08
C ASN A 325 18.35 24.29 -33.34
N ARG A 326 19.45 23.61 -33.02
CA ARG A 326 19.49 22.43 -32.15
C ARG A 326 20.83 22.31 -31.45
N GLU A 327 20.85 21.73 -30.26
CA GLU A 327 22.06 21.49 -29.47
C GLU A 327 22.00 20.11 -28.80
N ASN A 328 23.07 19.33 -28.87
CA ASN A 328 23.18 18.01 -28.22
C ASN A 328 22.03 17.04 -28.62
N MET A 329 21.63 17.04 -29.89
CA MET A 329 20.54 16.21 -30.43
C MET A 329 20.97 15.38 -31.65
N TYR A 330 20.47 14.15 -31.76
CA TYR A 330 20.59 13.29 -32.95
C TYR A 330 19.26 12.56 -33.25
N ILE A 331 19.10 12.05 -34.48
CA ILE A 331 17.94 11.25 -34.87
C ILE A 331 18.21 9.78 -34.56
N ALA A 332 17.44 9.22 -33.62
CA ALA A 332 17.47 7.82 -33.25
C ALA A 332 16.54 6.99 -34.15
N THR A 333 17.08 5.94 -34.76
CA THR A 333 16.35 5.03 -35.66
C THR A 333 16.34 3.58 -35.19
N THR A 334 16.96 3.30 -34.04
CA THR A 334 17.14 1.95 -33.53
C THR A 334 15.89 1.43 -32.85
N ARG A 335 15.61 0.13 -33.02
CA ARG A 335 14.56 -0.64 -32.32
C ARG A 335 13.18 0.05 -32.27
N PRO A 336 12.62 0.48 -33.41
CA PRO A 336 11.34 1.19 -33.47
C PRO A 336 10.17 0.44 -32.79
N ALA A 337 10.22 -0.89 -32.75
CA ALA A 337 9.24 -1.73 -32.08
C ALA A 337 9.05 -1.43 -30.58
N TYR A 338 10.06 -0.87 -29.88
CA TYR A 338 9.95 -0.46 -28.48
C TYR A 338 9.27 0.91 -28.30
N PHE A 339 8.97 1.59 -29.39
CA PHE A 339 8.43 2.94 -29.42
C PHE A 339 7.14 2.97 -30.23
N GLY A 340 6.30 1.94 -30.13
CA GLY A 340 5.07 1.84 -30.92
C GLY A 340 5.30 1.84 -32.43
N SER A 341 6.45 1.34 -32.89
CA SER A 341 6.92 1.39 -34.28
C SER A 341 7.18 2.80 -34.83
N ASP A 342 7.37 3.80 -33.96
CA ASP A 342 7.96 5.08 -34.34
C ASP A 342 9.33 4.82 -34.97
N ALA A 343 9.56 5.22 -36.21
CA ALA A 343 10.79 4.89 -36.93
C ALA A 343 11.93 5.87 -36.63
N LYS A 344 11.60 7.12 -36.30
CA LYS A 344 12.57 8.21 -36.14
C LYS A 344 12.15 9.11 -34.99
N ARG A 345 13.02 9.17 -33.98
CA ARG A 345 12.86 9.99 -32.78
C ARG A 345 14.08 10.88 -32.62
N MET A 346 14.01 11.87 -31.74
CA MET A 346 15.20 12.63 -31.35
C MET A 346 15.64 12.30 -29.94
N ALA A 347 16.94 12.04 -29.78
CA ALA A 347 17.55 11.73 -28.49
C ALA A 347 18.80 12.60 -28.27
N ARG A 348 19.29 12.63 -27.03
CA ARG A 348 20.42 13.47 -26.66
C ARG A 348 21.73 12.76 -26.98
N THR A 349 22.73 13.50 -27.49
CA THR A 349 24.04 12.93 -27.80
C THR A 349 24.85 12.61 -26.53
N SER A 350 24.57 13.30 -25.43
CA SER A 350 25.17 13.09 -24.10
C SER A 350 24.11 13.19 -22.99
N THR A 351 24.50 12.96 -21.73
CA THR A 351 23.60 13.12 -20.56
C THR A 351 23.31 14.58 -20.21
N ALA A 352 24.01 15.55 -20.80
CA ALA A 352 23.65 16.95 -20.69
C ALA A 352 22.27 17.21 -21.31
N PRO A 353 21.56 18.30 -20.94
CA PRO A 353 20.34 18.69 -21.63
C PRO A 353 20.56 18.87 -23.14
N GLY A 354 19.56 18.49 -23.94
CA GLY A 354 19.56 18.72 -25.39
C GLY A 354 18.41 19.62 -25.77
N SER A 355 18.53 20.40 -26.85
CA SER A 355 17.46 21.33 -27.24
C SER A 355 17.22 21.41 -28.74
N ILE A 356 15.98 21.76 -29.09
CA ILE A 356 15.54 22.08 -30.45
C ILE A 356 14.74 23.40 -30.44
N VAL A 357 14.86 24.20 -31.49
CA VAL A 357 14.20 25.50 -31.62
C VAL A 357 13.42 25.60 -32.92
N TYR A 358 12.13 25.89 -32.82
CA TYR A 358 11.26 26.25 -33.94
C TYR A 358 11.07 27.75 -34.04
N HIS A 359 10.85 28.25 -35.25
CA HIS A 359 10.45 29.62 -35.53
C HIS A 359 9.26 29.62 -36.49
N THR A 360 8.23 30.38 -36.16
CA THR A 360 6.99 30.47 -36.92
C THR A 360 6.72 31.92 -37.35
N LYS A 361 6.01 32.09 -38.48
CA LYS A 361 5.59 33.42 -38.97
C LYS A 361 4.34 33.96 -38.27
N TYR A 362 3.77 33.16 -37.39
CA TYR A 362 2.51 33.41 -36.68
C TYR A 362 2.74 33.18 -35.19
N ASP A 363 1.83 33.64 -34.35
CA ASP A 363 1.95 33.46 -32.92
C ASP A 363 1.71 31.99 -32.54
N ILE A 364 2.56 31.45 -31.68
CA ILE A 364 2.47 30.12 -31.09
C ILE A 364 1.50 30.23 -29.91
N ALA A 365 0.28 29.73 -30.10
CA ALA A 365 -0.80 29.74 -29.10
C ALA A 365 -0.93 28.40 -28.37
N SER A 366 -0.64 27.29 -29.04
CA SER A 366 -0.65 25.95 -28.45
C SER A 366 0.51 25.08 -28.93
N VAL A 367 0.96 24.18 -28.06
CA VAL A 367 2.01 23.20 -28.33
C VAL A 367 1.61 21.87 -27.71
N LEU A 368 1.77 20.79 -28.46
CA LEU A 368 1.68 19.41 -27.99
C LEU A 368 2.89 18.63 -28.53
N PHE A 369 3.66 18.01 -27.64
CA PHE A 369 4.74 17.11 -28.05
C PHE A 369 4.74 15.83 -27.23
N TYR A 370 5.32 14.76 -27.80
CA TYR A 370 5.37 13.45 -27.16
C TYR A 370 6.80 13.01 -26.98
N SER A 371 7.08 12.32 -25.87
CA SER A 371 8.39 11.75 -25.61
C SER A 371 8.31 10.43 -24.88
N TYR A 372 9.14 9.47 -25.29
CA TYR A 372 9.27 8.17 -24.65
C TYR A 372 10.31 8.21 -23.55
N PHE A 373 9.98 7.64 -22.39
CA PHE A 373 10.84 7.48 -21.24
C PHE A 373 11.00 6.01 -20.91
N PHE A 374 12.24 5.61 -20.59
CA PHE A 374 12.51 4.26 -20.13
C PHE A 374 11.97 4.07 -18.70
N THR A 375 11.22 3.00 -18.46
CA THR A 375 10.68 2.67 -17.14
C THR A 375 11.78 2.10 -16.26
N GLY A 376 11.79 2.44 -14.97
CA GLY A 376 12.81 1.97 -14.01
C GLY A 376 14.06 2.85 -13.91
N ILE A 377 14.06 4.03 -14.53
CA ILE A 377 14.98 5.13 -14.24
C ILE A 377 14.19 6.36 -13.79
N GLU A 378 14.84 7.27 -13.06
CA GLU A 378 14.22 8.52 -12.58
C GLU A 378 13.70 9.38 -13.74
N LEU A 379 12.48 9.91 -13.59
CA LEU A 379 11.81 10.73 -14.58
C LEU A 379 12.18 12.21 -14.40
N GLU A 380 13.12 12.70 -15.19
CA GLU A 380 13.39 14.15 -15.31
C GLU A 380 12.56 14.73 -16.47
N LYS A 381 11.58 15.60 -16.18
CA LYS A 381 10.67 16.15 -17.19
C LYS A 381 11.37 17.14 -18.10
N SER A 382 11.08 17.07 -19.40
CA SER A 382 11.52 18.08 -20.38
C SER A 382 10.93 19.46 -20.04
N LYS A 383 11.63 20.52 -20.44
CA LYS A 383 11.21 21.91 -20.27
C LYS A 383 10.85 22.54 -21.62
N MET A 384 10.04 23.58 -21.56
CA MET A 384 9.62 24.33 -22.74
C MET A 384 9.81 25.82 -22.50
N PHE A 385 10.33 26.51 -23.51
CA PHE A 385 10.50 27.94 -23.48
C PHE A 385 9.93 28.57 -24.75
N ALA A 386 9.42 29.79 -24.63
CA ALA A 386 8.96 30.57 -25.78
C ALA A 386 9.65 31.94 -25.81
N SER A 387 9.76 32.51 -27.00
CA SER A 387 10.36 33.82 -27.21
C SER A 387 9.68 34.57 -28.35
N ALA A 388 9.59 35.89 -28.22
CA ALA A 388 9.13 36.77 -29.29
C ALA A 388 10.25 37.10 -30.30
N ASP A 389 11.51 37.17 -29.84
CA ASP A 389 12.66 37.67 -30.60
C ASP A 389 13.73 36.60 -30.92
N GLY A 390 13.58 35.40 -30.37
CA GLY A 390 14.52 34.29 -30.52
C GLY A 390 15.81 34.43 -29.70
N LYS A 391 15.91 35.47 -28.85
CA LYS A 391 17.07 35.77 -27.98
C LYS A 391 16.71 35.60 -26.51
N THR A 392 15.58 36.17 -26.10
CA THR A 392 15.12 36.15 -24.71
C THR A 392 14.05 35.08 -24.57
N TYR A 393 14.37 33.98 -23.90
CA TYR A 393 13.46 32.86 -23.70
C TYR A 393 12.83 32.91 -22.31
N GLN A 394 11.51 32.79 -22.27
CA GLN A 394 10.73 32.61 -21.04
C GLN A 394 10.30 31.15 -20.92
N GLU A 395 10.48 30.55 -19.75
CA GLU A 395 9.97 29.21 -19.47
C GLU A 395 8.43 29.22 -19.46
N ILE A 396 7.83 28.29 -20.22
CA ILE A 396 6.39 28.10 -20.29
C ILE A 396 6.03 26.88 -19.46
N PRO A 397 5.14 27.01 -18.46
CA PRO A 397 4.62 25.86 -17.73
C PRO A 397 3.91 24.88 -18.67
N ILE A 398 4.29 23.60 -18.61
CA ILE A 398 3.70 22.53 -19.43
C ILE A 398 3.03 21.46 -18.56
N LYS A 399 1.86 20.98 -18.99
CA LYS A 399 1.22 19.79 -18.42
C LYS A 399 1.89 18.56 -19.03
N ALA A 400 2.39 17.63 -18.21
CA ALA A 400 3.01 16.38 -18.67
C ALA A 400 2.37 15.17 -18.00
N TYR A 401 1.96 14.18 -18.77
CA TYR A 401 1.27 12.98 -18.27
C TYR A 401 1.50 11.77 -19.18
N PRO A 402 1.48 10.54 -18.63
CA PRO A 402 1.62 9.33 -19.42
C PRO A 402 0.42 9.13 -20.34
N VAL A 403 0.67 8.59 -21.54
CA VAL A 403 -0.35 8.33 -22.57
C VAL A 403 -0.14 6.96 -23.19
N GLY A 404 -1.24 6.30 -23.54
CA GLY A 404 -1.22 4.94 -24.08
C GLY A 404 -0.71 3.90 -23.07
N ASN A 405 -0.55 2.67 -23.54
CA ASN A 405 0.07 1.60 -22.77
C ASN A 405 1.61 1.61 -22.97
N PRO A 406 2.40 1.18 -21.97
CA PRO A 406 3.84 0.97 -22.15
C PRO A 406 4.14 0.01 -23.31
N SER A 407 5.26 0.24 -24.00
CA SER A 407 5.80 -0.64 -25.05
C SER A 407 7.12 -1.24 -24.56
N GLY A 408 7.05 -2.45 -23.98
CA GLY A 408 8.17 -2.99 -23.21
C GLY A 408 8.50 -2.07 -22.03
N ASP A 409 9.78 -1.75 -21.85
CA ASP A 409 10.25 -0.86 -20.78
C ASP A 409 10.16 0.63 -21.15
N TRP A 410 9.21 1.03 -21.99
CA TRP A 410 9.07 2.42 -22.45
C TRP A 410 7.65 2.93 -22.28
N GLN A 411 7.50 4.07 -21.58
CA GLN A 411 6.24 4.79 -21.43
C GLN A 411 6.29 6.09 -22.23
N GLN A 412 5.28 6.35 -23.06
CA GLN A 412 5.13 7.63 -23.74
C GLN A 412 4.47 8.66 -22.81
N TYR A 413 4.95 9.89 -22.86
CA TYR A 413 4.37 11.04 -22.18
C TYR A 413 3.96 12.10 -23.20
N ALA A 414 2.80 12.70 -23.00
CA ALA A 414 2.36 13.90 -23.71
C ALA A 414 2.71 15.13 -22.88
N TYR A 415 3.22 16.16 -23.55
CA TYR A 415 3.53 17.47 -23.00
C TYR A 415 2.70 18.52 -23.73
N GLU A 416 1.93 19.31 -22.97
CA GLU A 416 0.91 20.20 -23.51
C GLU A 416 0.97 21.59 -22.88
N ALA A 417 0.82 22.60 -23.73
CA ALA A 417 0.44 23.96 -23.35
C ALA A 417 -0.57 24.50 -24.36
N SER A 418 -1.71 24.99 -23.90
CA SER A 418 -2.85 25.37 -24.75
C SER A 418 -3.22 26.86 -24.67
N SER A 419 -2.40 27.69 -24.01
CA SER A 419 -2.62 29.14 -23.86
C SER A 419 -1.30 29.88 -23.65
N LEU A 420 -0.45 29.93 -24.68
CA LEU A 420 0.80 30.69 -24.63
C LEU A 420 0.55 32.20 -24.72
N PRO A 421 1.45 33.05 -24.17
CA PRO A 421 1.37 34.50 -24.33
C PRO A 421 1.37 34.94 -25.81
N ALA A 422 0.67 36.03 -26.12
CA ALA A 422 0.65 36.60 -27.45
C ALA A 422 2.06 37.07 -27.91
N GLY A 423 2.32 37.06 -29.22
CA GLY A 423 3.58 37.48 -29.81
C GLY A 423 4.73 36.47 -29.71
N MET A 424 4.53 35.32 -29.06
CA MET A 424 5.54 34.25 -29.02
C MET A 424 5.66 33.60 -30.39
N ARG A 425 6.86 33.60 -30.99
CA ARG A 425 7.11 33.06 -32.35
C ARG A 425 8.21 32.04 -32.42
N TYR A 426 9.01 31.93 -31.37
CA TYR A 426 10.04 30.93 -31.19
C TYR A 426 9.64 29.97 -30.07
N LEU A 427 9.85 28.68 -30.31
CA LEU A 427 9.62 27.61 -29.33
C LEU A 427 10.91 26.83 -29.14
N LYS A 428 11.43 26.78 -27.92
CA LYS A 428 12.54 25.91 -27.53
C LYS A 428 11.99 24.76 -26.68
N ILE A 429 12.28 23.53 -27.08
CA ILE A 429 12.05 22.34 -26.26
C ILE A 429 13.42 21.87 -25.74
N GLU A 430 13.55 21.72 -24.43
CA GLU A 430 14.76 21.25 -23.77
C GLU A 430 14.50 19.87 -23.15
N LEU A 431 15.20 18.85 -23.65
CA LEU A 431 15.14 17.49 -23.15
C LEU A 431 16.08 17.31 -21.97
N HIS A 432 15.51 16.83 -20.87
CA HIS A 432 16.20 16.52 -19.61
C HIS A 432 16.22 15.01 -19.35
N GLY A 433 17.18 14.52 -18.56
CA GLY A 433 17.26 13.12 -18.20
C GLY A 433 18.59 12.76 -17.51
N ALA A 434 18.52 12.33 -16.26
CA ALA A 434 19.68 12.20 -15.38
C ALA A 434 20.57 10.96 -15.67
N ALA A 435 19.98 9.84 -16.13
CA ALA A 435 20.67 8.54 -16.09
C ALA A 435 21.37 8.11 -17.40
N LYS A 436 20.80 8.44 -18.56
CA LYS A 436 21.24 7.93 -19.88
C LYS A 436 20.93 8.93 -20.99
N SER A 437 21.86 9.14 -21.93
CA SER A 437 21.67 10.08 -23.06
C SER A 437 20.54 9.67 -24.01
N TRP A 438 20.32 8.36 -24.17
CA TRP A 438 19.32 7.80 -25.07
C TRP A 438 17.87 7.81 -24.50
N SER A 439 17.65 8.32 -23.29
CA SER A 439 16.33 8.53 -22.69
C SER A 439 16.28 9.94 -22.07
N PRO A 440 15.25 10.76 -22.32
CA PRO A 440 14.07 10.48 -23.14
C PRO A 440 14.32 10.56 -24.65
N GLN A 441 13.36 10.06 -25.43
CA GLN A 441 13.35 10.20 -26.89
C GLN A 441 12.11 10.98 -27.34
N LEU A 442 12.29 12.16 -27.93
CA LEU A 442 11.21 12.98 -28.49
C LEU A 442 10.66 12.33 -29.75
N SER A 443 9.34 12.21 -29.85
CA SER A 443 8.63 11.47 -30.91
C SER A 443 8.02 12.40 -31.95
N ARG A 444 7.28 13.44 -31.53
CA ARG A 444 6.67 14.43 -32.45
C ARG A 444 6.39 15.75 -31.77
N VAL A 445 6.23 16.82 -32.56
CA VAL A 445 5.85 18.17 -32.11
C VAL A 445 4.73 18.74 -32.99
N SER A 446 3.67 19.23 -32.36
CA SER A 446 2.54 19.94 -32.98
C SER A 446 2.44 21.35 -32.41
N ILE A 447 2.38 22.37 -33.26
CA ILE A 447 2.21 23.79 -32.89
C ILE A 447 0.93 24.33 -33.53
N ASN A 448 0.02 24.89 -32.74
CA ASN A 448 -1.29 25.41 -33.15
C ASN A 448 -2.21 24.40 -33.86
N ARG A 449 -1.91 23.09 -33.74
CA ARG A 449 -2.65 22.03 -34.42
C ARG A 449 -3.46 21.12 -33.50
N SER A 450 -3.29 21.23 -32.18
CA SER A 450 -3.89 20.33 -31.21
C SER A 450 -5.10 20.94 -30.50
N THR A 451 -6.09 20.10 -30.23
CA THR A 451 -7.18 20.39 -29.29
C THR A 451 -6.64 20.26 -27.86
N ALA A 452 -6.96 21.21 -27.00
CA ALA A 452 -6.59 21.18 -25.58
C ALA A 452 -7.27 20.00 -24.86
N SER A 453 -6.54 19.36 -23.96
CA SER A 453 -7.05 18.22 -23.17
C SER A 453 -8.23 18.60 -22.28
N VAL A 454 -9.00 17.56 -21.93
CA VAL A 454 -10.15 17.69 -21.04
C VAL A 454 -9.69 17.95 -19.62
N ASP A 455 -10.26 19.01 -19.00
CA ASP A 455 -10.19 19.27 -17.57
C ASP A 455 -11.46 18.68 -16.90
N VAL A 456 -11.26 17.97 -15.79
CA VAL A 456 -12.32 17.29 -15.03
C VAL A 456 -12.59 18.06 -13.75
N LYS A 457 -13.81 18.56 -13.59
CA LYS A 457 -14.30 19.20 -12.37
C LYS A 457 -15.26 18.26 -11.65
N LEU A 458 -15.09 18.16 -10.33
CA LEU A 458 -15.79 17.21 -9.48
C LEU A 458 -16.57 17.95 -8.41
N VAL A 459 -17.86 17.64 -8.27
CA VAL A 459 -18.72 18.14 -7.18
C VAL A 459 -19.31 16.94 -6.46
N ARG A 460 -18.94 16.75 -5.19
CA ARG A 460 -19.43 15.62 -4.38
C ARG A 460 -20.75 15.98 -3.70
N ASN A 461 -21.72 15.08 -3.84
CA ASN A 461 -22.96 15.06 -3.07
C ASN A 461 -22.95 13.85 -2.12
N ALA A 462 -23.97 13.70 -1.26
CA ALA A 462 -23.99 12.67 -0.21
C ALA A 462 -23.82 11.22 -0.72
N GLU A 463 -24.34 10.90 -1.91
CA GLU A 463 -24.37 9.53 -2.46
C GLU A 463 -23.67 9.41 -3.83
N SER A 464 -23.18 10.52 -4.41
CA SER A 464 -22.68 10.52 -5.77
C SER A 464 -21.58 11.55 -5.99
N LEU A 465 -20.83 11.36 -7.07
CA LEU A 465 -19.87 12.34 -7.58
C LEU A 465 -20.36 12.89 -8.92
N GLN A 466 -20.70 14.18 -8.95
CA GLN A 466 -21.01 14.87 -10.18
C GLN A 466 -19.71 15.19 -10.92
N VAL A 467 -19.65 14.80 -12.18
CA VAL A 467 -18.52 15.02 -13.08
C VAL A 467 -18.92 16.04 -14.13
N GLU A 468 -18.14 17.12 -14.21
CA GLU A 468 -18.24 18.15 -15.23
C GLU A 468 -16.94 18.15 -16.06
N LEU A 469 -17.07 18.08 -17.38
CA LEU A 469 -15.94 18.03 -18.32
C LEU A 469 -15.85 19.33 -19.13
N SER A 470 -14.65 19.84 -19.34
CA SER A 470 -14.40 21.06 -20.12
C SER A 470 -13.09 20.97 -20.92
N SER A 471 -12.92 21.81 -21.94
CA SER A 471 -11.66 21.97 -22.68
C SER A 471 -11.41 23.45 -22.95
N ALA A 472 -10.15 23.88 -22.88
CA ALA A 472 -9.77 25.26 -23.20
C ALA A 472 -9.96 25.60 -24.70
N THR A 473 -10.09 24.61 -25.57
CA THR A 473 -10.39 24.83 -26.99
C THR A 473 -11.87 25.11 -27.20
N GLN A 474 -12.21 26.38 -27.45
CA GLN A 474 -13.58 26.81 -27.69
C GLN A 474 -14.21 26.06 -28.88
N GLY A 475 -15.40 25.50 -28.64
CA GLY A 475 -16.17 24.74 -29.63
C GLY A 475 -15.73 23.29 -29.82
N ALA A 476 -14.80 22.78 -29.01
CA ALA A 476 -14.43 21.37 -29.04
C ALA A 476 -15.56 20.47 -28.50
N ARG A 477 -15.82 19.35 -29.19
CA ARG A 477 -16.63 18.25 -28.67
C ARG A 477 -15.81 17.46 -27.67
N ILE A 478 -16.41 17.08 -26.55
CA ILE A 478 -15.76 16.29 -25.51
C ILE A 478 -16.35 14.88 -25.52
N TYR A 479 -15.49 13.88 -25.41
CA TYR A 479 -15.87 12.48 -25.37
C TYR A 479 -15.32 11.83 -24.11
N TYR A 480 -16.09 10.88 -23.57
CA TYR A 480 -15.66 10.11 -22.41
C TYR A 480 -16.08 8.65 -22.50
N ARG A 481 -15.39 7.78 -21.75
CA ARG A 481 -15.81 6.42 -21.47
C ARG A 481 -15.45 6.03 -20.04
N LYS A 482 -16.20 5.08 -19.49
CA LYS A 482 -16.01 4.57 -18.12
C LYS A 482 -15.54 3.13 -18.18
N ASP A 483 -14.62 2.75 -17.30
CA ASP A 483 -14.28 1.37 -16.99
C ASP A 483 -13.94 0.53 -18.23
N ASN A 484 -13.12 1.11 -19.13
CA ASN A 484 -12.70 0.52 -20.40
C ASN A 484 -13.86 0.16 -21.36
N ALA A 485 -15.01 0.82 -21.26
CA ALA A 485 -16.11 0.61 -22.20
C ALA A 485 -15.62 0.64 -23.66
N PRO A 486 -16.19 -0.19 -24.55
CA PRO A 486 -15.64 -0.40 -25.88
C PRO A 486 -15.67 0.86 -26.75
N ALA A 487 -16.54 1.83 -26.44
CA ALA A 487 -16.69 3.06 -27.22
C ALA A 487 -16.65 4.31 -26.32
N PHE A 488 -16.21 5.42 -26.91
CA PHE A 488 -16.39 6.75 -26.33
C PHE A 488 -17.77 7.30 -26.68
N GLN A 489 -18.40 7.96 -25.70
CA GLN A 489 -19.67 8.65 -25.87
C GLN A 489 -19.48 10.17 -25.79
N LEU A 490 -20.32 10.91 -26.50
CA LEU A 490 -20.31 12.37 -26.50
C LEU A 490 -20.76 12.90 -25.13
N TYR A 491 -20.00 13.83 -24.57
CA TYR A 491 -20.38 14.57 -23.38
C TYR A 491 -21.41 15.65 -23.74
N THR A 492 -22.62 15.50 -23.22
CA THR A 492 -23.75 16.42 -23.46
C THR A 492 -24.07 17.31 -22.25
N GLY A 493 -23.46 17.03 -21.10
CA GLY A 493 -23.65 17.77 -19.85
C GLY A 493 -23.16 16.98 -18.64
N PRO A 494 -23.16 17.59 -17.45
CA PRO A 494 -22.70 16.94 -16.22
C PRO A 494 -23.42 15.63 -15.95
N PHE A 495 -22.71 14.62 -15.47
CA PHE A 495 -23.28 13.31 -15.14
C PHE A 495 -22.85 12.83 -13.75
N GLN A 496 -23.60 11.88 -13.18
CA GLN A 496 -23.31 11.30 -11.87
C GLN A 496 -22.51 10.01 -12.00
N LEU A 497 -21.53 9.85 -11.11
CA LEU A 497 -20.83 8.59 -10.87
C LEU A 497 -21.26 8.00 -9.52
N THR A 498 -21.51 6.70 -9.54
CA THR A 498 -21.71 5.83 -8.36
C THR A 498 -20.61 4.77 -8.38
N GLY A 499 -20.02 4.47 -7.22
CA GLY A 499 -18.94 3.48 -7.11
C GLY A 499 -17.59 3.99 -7.62
N TYR A 500 -16.62 3.09 -7.70
CA TYR A 500 -15.27 3.40 -8.16
C TYR A 500 -15.13 3.15 -9.67
N SER A 501 -14.76 4.17 -10.43
CA SER A 501 -14.65 4.12 -11.89
C SER A 501 -13.35 4.73 -12.41
N VAL A 502 -12.86 4.21 -13.53
CA VAL A 502 -11.83 4.84 -14.35
C VAL A 502 -12.49 5.59 -15.50
N LEU A 503 -12.31 6.90 -15.54
CA LEU A 503 -12.82 7.77 -16.60
C LEU A 503 -11.71 8.08 -17.60
N GLU A 504 -11.94 7.78 -18.86
CA GLU A 504 -11.07 8.19 -19.97
C GLU A 504 -11.76 9.29 -20.76
N THR A 505 -11.05 10.38 -21.05
CA THR A 505 -11.63 11.57 -21.71
C THR A 505 -10.71 12.12 -22.79
N TYR A 506 -11.28 12.66 -23.86
CA TYR A 506 -10.55 13.46 -24.85
C TYR A 506 -11.47 14.51 -25.46
N ALA A 507 -10.88 15.55 -26.07
CA ALA A 507 -11.59 16.59 -26.78
C ALA A 507 -11.16 16.63 -28.24
N VAL A 508 -12.06 17.04 -29.13
CA VAL A 508 -11.79 17.23 -30.55
C VAL A 508 -12.49 18.48 -31.09
N LYS A 509 -11.77 19.27 -31.86
CA LYS A 509 -12.33 20.33 -32.72
C LYS A 509 -12.05 20.00 -34.18
N ASP A 510 -13.06 20.15 -35.03
CA ASP A 510 -12.94 19.85 -36.46
C ASP A 510 -11.77 20.63 -37.09
N GLY A 511 -10.91 19.93 -37.83
CA GLY A 511 -9.70 20.46 -38.43
C GLY A 511 -8.46 20.52 -37.52
N LEU A 512 -8.57 20.19 -36.24
CA LEU A 512 -7.45 20.04 -35.30
C LEU A 512 -7.23 18.57 -34.90
N GLU A 513 -6.01 18.25 -34.48
CA GLU A 513 -5.70 16.96 -33.86
C GLU A 513 -6.49 16.81 -32.54
N PRO A 514 -7.09 15.64 -32.28
CA PRO A 514 -7.71 15.35 -31.00
C PRO A 514 -6.71 15.49 -29.85
N SER A 515 -7.20 15.88 -28.67
CA SER A 515 -6.37 15.93 -27.48
C SER A 515 -5.88 14.52 -27.10
N PRO A 516 -4.76 14.42 -26.37
CA PRO A 516 -4.42 13.18 -25.68
C PRO A 516 -5.59 12.64 -24.84
N ILE A 517 -5.69 11.30 -24.75
CA ILE A 517 -6.66 10.64 -23.87
C ILE A 517 -6.17 10.73 -22.43
N ARG A 518 -6.98 11.35 -21.57
CA ARG A 518 -6.73 11.51 -20.13
C ARG A 518 -7.45 10.42 -19.35
N LYS A 519 -6.72 9.62 -18.57
CA LYS A 519 -7.29 8.65 -17.62
C LYS A 519 -7.37 9.24 -16.22
N THR A 520 -8.52 9.15 -15.57
CA THR A 520 -8.76 9.66 -14.20
C THR A 520 -9.49 8.61 -13.38
N LYS A 521 -8.94 8.23 -12.23
CA LYS A 521 -9.61 7.34 -11.25
C LYS A 521 -10.52 8.19 -10.37
N LEU A 522 -11.80 7.84 -10.30
CA LEU A 522 -12.83 8.59 -9.60
C LEU A 522 -13.62 7.66 -8.68
N ASN A 523 -13.85 8.10 -7.44
CA ASN A 523 -14.65 7.36 -6.47
C ASN A 523 -15.96 8.10 -6.18
N GLY A 524 -17.04 7.68 -6.84
CA GLY A 524 -18.40 8.11 -6.57
C GLY A 524 -19.15 7.24 -5.57
N SER A 525 -18.49 6.35 -4.84
CA SER A 525 -19.13 5.50 -3.84
C SER A 525 -19.63 6.30 -2.63
N SER A 526 -20.73 5.87 -2.02
CA SER A 526 -21.16 6.27 -0.68
C SER A 526 -20.28 5.64 0.42
N ASP A 527 -19.59 4.54 0.12
CA ASP A 527 -18.89 3.71 1.11
C ASP A 527 -17.43 4.16 1.33
N ILE A 528 -17.15 5.44 1.09
CA ILE A 528 -15.83 6.03 1.33
C ILE A 528 -15.58 6.08 2.84
N LEU A 529 -14.45 5.53 3.26
CA LEU A 529 -14.05 5.51 4.66
C LEU A 529 -13.15 6.69 5.03
N VAL A 530 -12.37 7.17 4.05
CA VAL A 530 -11.33 8.20 4.26
C VAL A 530 -11.49 9.31 3.23
N ASP A 531 -11.59 10.55 3.70
CA ASP A 531 -11.71 11.72 2.83
C ASP A 531 -10.37 12.10 2.14
N ARG A 532 -10.41 13.08 1.23
CA ARG A 532 -9.23 13.53 0.47
C ARG A 532 -8.09 14.11 1.33
N PHE A 533 -8.35 14.42 2.60
CA PHE A 533 -7.37 14.91 3.57
C PHE A 533 -6.91 13.82 4.54
N GLY A 534 -7.37 12.57 4.39
CA GLY A 534 -7.00 11.46 5.26
C GLY A 534 -7.82 11.37 6.54
N GLN A 535 -8.92 12.10 6.66
CA GLN A 535 -9.78 12.06 7.84
C GLN A 535 -10.86 10.99 7.66
N MET A 536 -11.21 10.28 8.74
CA MET A 536 -12.26 9.26 8.71
C MET A 536 -13.62 9.91 8.42
N VAL A 537 -14.31 9.49 7.37
CA VAL A 537 -15.59 10.09 6.92
C VAL A 537 -16.66 9.99 8.01
N ALA A 538 -16.75 8.86 8.71
CA ALA A 538 -17.74 8.65 9.77
C ALA A 538 -17.49 9.45 11.06
N ALA A 539 -16.31 10.07 11.24
CA ALA A 539 -15.97 10.76 12.48
C ALA A 539 -16.65 12.14 12.59
N GLY A 540 -17.24 12.45 13.74
CA GLY A 540 -18.01 13.68 14.01
C GLY A 540 -17.22 14.79 14.70
N PHE A 541 -16.10 15.23 14.11
CA PHE A 541 -15.29 16.37 14.61
C PHE A 541 -15.20 17.50 13.58
N GLN A 542 -14.64 18.66 13.97
CA GLN A 542 -14.38 19.76 13.03
C GLN A 542 -13.26 19.39 12.05
N LYS A 543 -13.66 18.87 10.89
CA LYS A 543 -12.78 18.45 9.80
C LYS A 543 -12.31 19.63 8.97
N VAL A 544 -11.11 19.49 8.40
CA VAL A 544 -10.67 20.30 7.27
C VAL A 544 -11.52 19.91 6.06
N THR A 545 -12.12 20.87 5.37
CA THR A 545 -12.93 20.60 4.15
C THR A 545 -12.31 21.20 2.89
N SER A 546 -11.34 22.11 3.02
CA SER A 546 -10.71 22.79 1.87
C SER A 546 -9.21 23.02 2.04
N GLU A 547 -8.49 23.15 0.93
CA GLU A 547 -7.07 23.55 0.94
C GLU A 547 -6.89 24.99 1.43
N GLN A 548 -7.89 25.86 1.23
CA GLN A 548 -7.92 27.22 1.76
C GLN A 548 -7.90 27.20 3.29
N GLU A 549 -8.62 26.26 3.90
CA GLU A 549 -8.59 26.07 5.35
C GLU A 549 -7.20 25.62 5.84
N LEU A 550 -6.54 24.69 5.13
CA LEU A 550 -5.14 24.32 5.46
C LEU A 550 -4.18 25.51 5.33
N LYS A 551 -4.34 26.34 4.29
CA LYS A 551 -3.52 27.54 4.12
C LYS A 551 -3.77 28.56 5.23
N ALA A 552 -5.02 28.71 5.68
CA ALA A 552 -5.37 29.55 6.83
C ALA A 552 -4.80 28.97 8.14
N ASP A 553 -4.77 27.65 8.29
CA ASP A 553 -4.18 26.97 9.45
C ASP A 553 -2.70 27.32 9.61
N ALA A 554 -1.95 27.57 8.52
CA ALA A 554 -0.55 27.99 8.63
C ALA A 554 -0.39 29.30 9.42
N GLN A 555 -1.27 30.28 9.20
CA GLN A 555 -1.28 31.54 9.94
C GLN A 555 -1.79 31.36 11.37
N ALA A 556 -2.84 30.55 11.56
CA ALA A 556 -3.37 30.23 12.88
C ALA A 556 -2.35 29.50 13.75
N ASP A 557 -1.55 28.60 13.16
CA ASP A 557 -0.47 27.89 13.80
C ASP A 557 0.68 28.83 14.16
N ALA A 558 1.11 29.71 13.25
CA ALA A 558 2.12 30.71 13.56
C ALA A 558 1.73 31.56 14.77
N SER A 559 0.45 31.96 14.86
CA SER A 559 -0.11 32.71 15.99
C SER A 559 -0.15 31.85 17.27
N TYR A 560 -0.67 30.62 17.18
CA TYR A 560 -0.74 29.69 18.31
C TYR A 560 0.64 29.40 18.87
N TYR A 561 1.58 28.94 18.05
CA TYR A 561 2.94 28.66 18.48
C TYR A 561 3.65 29.95 18.94
N GLY A 562 3.43 31.09 18.29
CA GLY A 562 3.99 32.39 18.69
C GLY A 562 3.57 32.83 20.10
N SER A 563 2.36 32.43 20.53
CA SER A 563 1.84 32.74 21.87
C SER A 563 2.44 31.87 23.00
N LEU A 564 3.00 30.71 22.66
CA LEU A 564 3.56 29.77 23.64
C LEU A 564 5.03 30.09 23.95
N LYS A 565 5.40 30.01 25.22
CA LYS A 565 6.78 30.14 25.69
C LYS A 565 7.26 28.81 26.29
N PRO A 566 8.44 28.29 25.90
CA PRO A 566 9.02 27.13 26.58
C PRO A 566 9.31 27.45 28.05
N PRO A 567 9.43 26.44 28.94
CA PRO A 567 9.82 26.65 30.32
C PRO A 567 11.16 27.40 30.42
N ALA A 568 11.18 28.48 31.23
CA ALA A 568 12.30 29.42 31.30
C ALA A 568 13.39 29.00 32.30
N ASP A 569 13.09 28.04 33.17
CA ASP A 569 13.95 27.53 34.24
C ASP A 569 14.76 26.30 33.82
N LEU A 570 14.87 26.04 32.52
CA LEU A 570 15.65 24.92 31.98
C LEU A 570 17.04 25.37 31.51
N ASP A 571 18.04 24.53 31.76
CA ASP A 571 19.34 24.66 31.13
C ASP A 571 19.29 24.29 29.64
N ARG A 572 20.40 24.47 28.92
CA ARG A 572 20.47 24.17 27.47
C ARG A 572 20.19 22.71 27.10
N TYR A 573 20.19 21.81 28.08
CA TYR A 573 19.93 20.38 27.94
C TYR A 573 18.55 20.00 28.48
N GLY A 574 17.70 20.97 28.83
CA GLY A 574 16.34 20.71 29.31
C GLY A 574 16.25 20.26 30.77
N GLY A 575 17.34 20.36 31.54
CA GLY A 575 17.38 20.09 32.98
C GLY A 575 17.03 21.31 33.81
N LEU A 576 16.63 21.13 35.08
CA LEU A 576 16.28 22.25 35.97
C LEU A 576 17.51 23.12 36.29
N ALA A 577 17.59 24.32 35.72
CA ALA A 577 18.73 25.21 35.89
C ALA A 577 18.99 25.55 37.37
N GLY A 578 20.28 25.56 37.76
CA GLY A 578 20.72 25.87 39.12
C GLY A 578 20.56 24.71 40.14
N SER A 579 19.86 23.64 39.76
CA SER A 579 19.68 22.47 40.64
C SER A 579 21.01 21.77 40.98
N ALA A 580 22.01 21.85 40.10
CA ALA A 580 23.35 21.32 40.37
C ALA A 580 23.95 21.92 41.65
N ALA A 581 23.97 23.25 41.74
CA ALA A 581 24.48 23.98 42.90
C ALA A 581 23.60 23.76 44.14
N LYS A 582 22.27 23.80 43.97
CA LYS A 582 21.30 23.61 45.06
C LYS A 582 21.45 22.25 45.75
N TYR A 583 21.75 21.20 44.99
CA TYR A 583 21.74 19.81 45.49
C TYR A 583 23.12 19.16 45.53
N GLY A 584 24.20 19.91 45.27
CA GLY A 584 25.58 19.39 45.28
C GLY A 584 25.86 18.35 44.18
N LEU A 585 25.12 18.39 43.07
CA LEU A 585 25.33 17.51 41.93
C LEU A 585 26.45 18.05 41.04
N LYS A 586 27.17 17.16 40.34
CA LYS A 586 28.35 17.52 39.55
C LYS A 586 28.10 17.26 38.07
N GLY A 587 28.43 18.22 37.21
CA GLY A 587 28.48 18.00 35.77
C GLY A 587 29.61 17.06 35.38
N THR A 588 29.39 16.22 34.36
CA THR A 588 30.41 15.29 33.82
C THR A 588 30.66 15.52 32.33
N GLY A 589 30.00 16.51 31.72
CA GLY A 589 29.99 16.68 30.26
C GLY A 589 28.96 15.80 29.52
N TYR A 590 28.32 14.85 30.22
CA TYR A 590 27.33 13.93 29.65
C TYR A 590 26.12 13.75 30.60
N PHE A 591 25.02 13.25 30.05
CA PHE A 591 23.93 12.76 30.89
C PHE A 591 24.43 11.60 31.76
N ALA A 592 24.05 11.59 33.04
CA ALA A 592 24.45 10.50 33.93
C ALA A 592 23.46 10.28 35.07
N ILE A 593 23.57 9.16 35.76
CA ILE A 593 22.82 8.89 36.99
C ILE A 593 23.68 9.28 38.20
N GLN A 594 23.12 10.06 39.13
CA GLN A 594 23.79 10.47 40.35
C GLN A 594 22.88 10.25 41.57
N GLN A 595 23.48 9.90 42.72
CA GLN A 595 22.77 9.79 43.98
C GLN A 595 22.38 11.19 44.49
N LEU A 596 21.13 11.34 44.93
CA LEU A 596 20.57 12.52 45.59
C LEU A 596 19.78 12.06 46.83
N GLY A 597 20.36 12.24 48.02
CA GLY A 597 19.78 11.71 49.26
C GLY A 597 19.55 10.20 49.16
N GLY A 598 18.34 9.73 49.45
CA GLY A 598 17.95 8.31 49.37
C GLY A 598 17.57 7.79 47.98
N ARG A 599 17.69 8.59 46.91
CA ARG A 599 17.29 8.20 45.55
C ARG A 599 18.36 8.48 44.50
N LYS A 600 18.22 7.89 43.32
CA LYS A 600 19.02 8.22 42.13
C LYS A 600 18.23 9.14 41.20
N VAL A 601 18.89 10.13 40.63
CA VAL A 601 18.34 11.05 39.63
C VAL A 601 19.17 11.01 38.36
N MET A 602 18.55 11.29 37.21
CA MET A 602 19.30 11.60 36.00
C MET A 602 19.71 13.07 36.04
N LYS A 603 20.90 13.38 35.53
CA LYS A 603 21.42 14.74 35.43
C LYS A 603 21.84 15.09 34.00
N THR A 604 21.82 16.37 33.67
CA THR A 604 22.37 16.91 32.42
C THR A 604 23.90 16.89 32.44
N PRO A 605 24.55 17.12 31.29
CA PRO A 605 25.99 17.40 31.21
C PRO A 605 26.50 18.45 32.20
N SER A 606 25.69 19.49 32.46
CA SER A 606 26.00 20.58 33.38
C SER A 606 25.80 20.23 34.87
N GLY A 607 25.25 19.05 35.20
CA GLY A 607 25.01 18.65 36.59
C GLY A 607 23.58 18.86 37.08
N ASN A 608 22.71 19.50 36.29
CA ASN A 608 21.35 19.80 36.72
C ASN A 608 20.46 18.56 36.66
N ILE A 609 19.49 18.46 37.58
CA ILE A 609 18.49 17.39 37.58
C ILE A 609 17.74 17.40 36.25
N PHE A 610 17.60 16.23 35.65
CA PHE A 610 16.91 16.02 34.39
C PHE A 610 15.84 14.95 34.55
N PHE A 611 14.62 15.29 34.13
CA PHE A 611 13.53 14.33 33.94
C PHE A 611 13.21 14.28 32.44
N SER A 612 13.43 13.13 31.81
CA SER A 612 13.31 13.01 30.35
C SER A 612 11.83 12.95 29.95
N LEU A 613 11.27 14.08 29.55
CA LEU A 613 9.98 14.21 28.89
C LEU A 613 10.21 14.03 27.38
N GLY A 614 10.13 12.77 26.95
CA GLY A 614 10.47 12.37 25.59
C GLY A 614 9.27 12.33 24.65
N MET A 615 9.52 12.57 23.37
CA MET A 615 8.58 12.27 22.28
C MET A 615 9.17 11.17 21.40
N ASN A 616 8.51 10.01 21.33
CA ASN A 616 8.86 8.96 20.39
C ASN A 616 8.25 9.24 19.00
N GLY A 617 8.86 8.68 17.96
CA GLY A 617 8.27 8.69 16.62
C GLY A 617 8.18 10.08 16.00
N ILE A 618 9.21 10.92 16.13
CA ILE A 618 9.29 12.21 15.40
C ILE A 618 9.62 11.93 13.92
N SER A 619 8.70 11.29 13.23
CA SER A 619 8.85 10.84 11.85
C SER A 619 7.49 10.70 11.17
N PRO A 620 7.41 10.88 9.83
CA PRO A 620 6.18 10.64 9.09
C PRO A 620 5.85 9.15 8.90
N HIS A 621 6.71 8.19 9.29
CA HIS A 621 6.48 6.76 8.98
C HIS A 621 5.10 6.23 9.42
N GLU A 622 4.63 6.65 10.59
CA GLU A 622 3.33 6.23 11.15
C GLU A 622 2.13 6.73 10.32
N THR A 623 2.34 7.68 9.41
CA THR A 623 1.28 8.37 8.64
C THR A 623 0.97 7.74 7.28
N TYR A 624 1.73 6.72 6.87
CA TYR A 624 1.54 6.03 5.60
C TYR A 624 0.61 4.83 5.73
N THR A 625 -0.36 4.72 4.82
CA THR A 625 -1.30 3.59 4.69
C THR A 625 -1.20 2.94 3.32
N MET A 626 -1.41 1.62 3.24
CA MET A 626 -1.49 0.93 1.95
C MET A 626 -2.75 1.36 1.19
N VAL A 627 -2.60 1.91 0.00
CA VAL A 627 -3.71 2.34 -0.86
C VAL A 627 -4.00 1.36 -1.99
N LYS A 628 -2.97 0.65 -2.48
CA LYS A 628 -3.10 -0.33 -3.57
C LYS A 628 -4.02 -1.47 -3.17
N GLY A 629 -5.03 -1.75 -3.99
CA GLY A 629 -6.06 -2.76 -3.73
C GLY A 629 -7.19 -2.28 -2.82
N ARG A 630 -7.16 -1.01 -2.41
CA ARG A 630 -8.15 -0.37 -1.52
C ARG A 630 -8.59 1.01 -1.99
N GLU A 631 -8.27 1.39 -3.23
CA GLU A 631 -8.52 2.74 -3.75
C GLU A 631 -9.99 3.18 -3.59
N GLN A 632 -10.93 2.24 -3.67
CA GLN A 632 -12.36 2.44 -3.46
C GLN A 632 -12.75 2.86 -2.02
N GLN A 633 -11.87 2.70 -1.04
CA GLN A 633 -12.12 3.12 0.36
C GLN A 633 -11.72 4.58 0.61
N PHE A 634 -11.04 5.21 -0.34
CA PHE A 634 -10.54 6.58 -0.25
C PHE A 634 -11.31 7.49 -1.21
N GLU A 635 -11.65 8.70 -0.77
CA GLU A 635 -12.35 9.68 -1.61
C GLU A 635 -11.55 10.01 -2.88
N SER A 636 -10.25 10.22 -2.69
CA SER A 636 -9.30 10.45 -3.76
C SER A 636 -7.90 10.17 -3.25
N ILE A 637 -7.08 9.56 -4.10
CA ILE A 637 -5.64 9.45 -3.91
C ILE A 637 -5.02 10.19 -5.09
N PRO A 638 -4.16 11.21 -4.87
CA PRO A 638 -3.43 11.84 -5.96
C PRO A 638 -2.68 10.80 -6.80
N PRO A 639 -2.52 10.98 -8.11
CA PRO A 639 -1.64 10.11 -8.88
C PRO A 639 -0.22 10.17 -8.32
N TYR A 640 0.52 9.07 -8.44
CA TYR A 640 1.94 9.04 -8.09
C TYR A 640 2.71 10.04 -8.93
N GLU A 641 2.42 10.11 -10.23
CA GLU A 641 3.08 11.04 -11.14
C GLU A 641 2.68 12.50 -10.83
N GLY A 642 3.68 13.31 -10.49
CA GLY A 642 3.51 14.76 -10.33
C GLY A 642 3.77 15.23 -8.91
N THR A 643 3.02 16.25 -8.48
CA THR A 643 3.32 17.01 -7.27
C THR A 643 3.39 16.16 -6.00
N TYR A 644 2.57 15.11 -5.89
CA TYR A 644 2.44 14.32 -4.65
C TYR A 644 3.36 13.10 -4.59
N GLU A 645 4.28 12.94 -5.54
CA GLU A 645 5.29 11.88 -5.53
C GLU A 645 5.97 11.69 -4.15
N PRO A 646 6.43 12.75 -3.44
CA PRO A 646 7.07 12.58 -2.12
C PRO A 646 6.17 12.06 -1.00
N ALA A 647 4.84 12.00 -1.23
CA ALA A 647 3.89 11.42 -0.29
C ALA A 647 3.67 9.91 -0.50
N PHE A 648 4.32 9.30 -1.50
CA PHE A 648 4.31 7.85 -1.72
C PHE A 648 5.57 7.17 -1.17
N ILE A 649 5.45 5.88 -0.88
CA ILE A 649 6.61 5.01 -0.58
C ILE A 649 7.10 4.35 -1.87
N SER A 650 8.39 4.52 -2.17
CA SER A 650 9.06 3.84 -3.29
C SER A 650 9.55 2.42 -2.90
N PRO A 651 9.70 1.49 -3.86
CA PRO A 651 9.52 1.65 -5.31
C PRO A 651 8.14 1.26 -5.85
N ASP A 652 7.28 0.62 -5.04
CA ASP A 652 6.02 0.05 -5.53
C ASP A 652 4.85 1.04 -5.54
N HIS A 653 5.03 2.20 -4.90
CA HIS A 653 4.05 3.29 -4.75
C HIS A 653 2.70 2.79 -4.21
N SER A 654 2.73 1.71 -3.43
CA SER A 654 1.53 1.05 -2.92
C SER A 654 0.92 1.77 -1.71
N SER A 655 1.67 2.69 -1.11
CA SER A 655 1.35 3.35 0.15
C SER A 655 1.47 4.86 0.05
N PHE A 656 0.56 5.57 0.71
CA PHE A 656 0.43 7.03 0.63
C PHE A 656 0.27 7.66 2.02
N SER A 657 0.92 8.81 2.24
CA SER A 657 0.74 9.63 3.44
C SER A 657 -0.10 10.87 3.15
N PHE A 658 -1.33 10.86 3.67
CA PHE A 658 -2.20 12.04 3.65
C PHE A 658 -1.61 13.18 4.49
N TYR A 659 -0.87 12.87 5.55
CA TYR A 659 -0.18 13.90 6.34
C TYR A 659 0.87 14.65 5.51
N MET A 660 1.74 13.94 4.78
CA MET A 660 2.74 14.57 3.91
C MET A 660 2.07 15.39 2.80
N ALA A 661 1.00 14.87 2.21
CA ALA A 661 0.19 15.61 1.24
C ALA A 661 -0.43 16.88 1.84
N ASN A 662 -0.92 16.82 3.08
CA ASN A 662 -1.48 17.97 3.79
C ASN A 662 -0.40 18.99 4.17
N LYS A 663 0.81 18.56 4.54
CA LYS A 663 1.95 19.48 4.72
C LYS A 663 2.24 20.26 3.44
N TYR A 664 2.23 19.59 2.28
CA TYR A 664 2.37 20.27 1.00
C TYR A 664 1.21 21.24 0.72
N ARG A 665 -0.05 20.81 0.89
CA ARG A 665 -1.23 21.68 0.70
C ARG A 665 -1.20 22.93 1.59
N LYS A 666 -0.73 22.78 2.82
CA LYS A 666 -0.63 23.82 3.85
C LYS A 666 0.50 24.81 3.58
N THR A 667 1.67 24.34 3.14
CA THR A 667 2.90 25.15 3.08
C THR A 667 3.47 25.38 1.68
N GLY A 668 3.00 24.64 0.67
CA GLY A 668 3.54 24.62 -0.69
C GLY A 668 4.79 23.76 -0.86
N THR A 669 5.28 23.10 0.20
CA THR A 669 6.52 22.30 0.20
C THR A 669 6.36 21.01 0.99
N PHE A 670 7.03 19.94 0.55
CA PHE A 670 7.16 18.72 1.36
C PHE A 670 8.29 18.89 2.36
N PRO A 671 8.11 18.51 3.64
CA PRO A 671 9.20 18.55 4.59
C PRO A 671 10.23 17.47 4.26
N THR A 672 11.51 17.83 4.26
CA THR A 672 12.61 16.87 4.40
C THR A 672 12.62 16.29 5.81
N GLU A 673 13.28 15.15 6.01
CA GLU A 673 13.45 14.53 7.34
C GLU A 673 14.02 15.54 8.38
N SER A 674 15.02 16.33 7.97
CA SER A 674 15.60 17.40 8.80
C SER A 674 14.57 18.48 9.13
N SER A 675 13.89 19.05 8.14
CA SER A 675 12.92 20.13 8.37
C SER A 675 11.71 19.67 9.21
N PHE A 676 11.27 18.42 9.04
CA PHE A 676 10.22 17.81 9.85
C PHE A 676 10.66 17.73 11.31
N TYR A 677 11.87 17.22 11.56
CA TYR A 677 12.41 17.10 12.91
C TYR A 677 12.61 18.46 13.57
N THR A 678 13.21 19.42 12.86
CA THR A 678 13.43 20.79 13.33
C THR A 678 12.12 21.48 13.70
N GLU A 679 11.10 21.38 12.84
CA GLU A 679 9.76 21.92 13.13
C GLU A 679 9.15 21.25 14.37
N ALA A 680 9.25 19.93 14.48
CA ALA A 680 8.77 19.18 15.64
C ALA A 680 9.46 19.62 16.93
N VAL A 681 10.79 19.75 16.94
CA VAL A 681 11.55 20.20 18.12
C VAL A 681 11.10 21.58 18.59
N VAL A 682 10.87 22.52 17.66
CA VAL A 682 10.37 23.87 18.02
C VAL A 682 9.02 23.79 18.72
N ARG A 683 8.10 22.96 18.21
CA ARG A 683 6.77 22.77 18.81
C ARG A 683 6.85 22.03 20.16
N LEU A 684 7.65 20.98 20.23
CA LEU A 684 7.86 20.15 21.43
C LEU A 684 8.43 20.96 22.59
N LYS A 685 9.47 21.79 22.34
CA LYS A 685 10.02 22.71 23.35
C LYS A 685 8.95 23.66 23.90
N LYS A 686 8.11 24.22 23.03
CA LYS A 686 6.98 25.08 23.44
C LYS A 686 5.93 24.32 24.25
N TRP A 687 5.74 23.03 23.99
CA TRP A 687 4.86 22.17 24.81
C TRP A 687 5.55 21.59 26.06
N GLY A 688 6.79 21.98 26.34
CA GLY A 688 7.54 21.60 27.54
C GLY A 688 8.21 20.22 27.47
N PHE A 689 8.19 19.54 26.32
CA PHE A 689 9.05 18.38 26.11
C PHE A 689 10.50 18.82 26.03
N ASN A 690 11.41 17.98 26.54
CA ASN A 690 12.83 18.31 26.63
C ASN A 690 13.74 17.24 26.01
N SER A 691 13.17 16.24 25.35
CA SER A 691 13.96 15.22 24.65
C SER A 691 13.21 14.52 23.51
N ALA A 692 13.96 13.96 22.57
CA ALA A 692 13.48 13.01 21.57
C ALA A 692 13.72 11.58 22.07
N GLY A 693 12.66 10.77 22.02
CA GLY A 693 12.70 9.35 22.37
C GLY A 693 13.06 8.46 21.18
N GLY A 694 12.73 7.17 21.29
CA GLY A 694 12.92 6.18 20.24
C GLY A 694 12.17 6.50 18.95
N PHE A 695 12.60 5.85 17.85
CA PHE A 695 11.99 6.00 16.52
C PHE A 695 11.97 7.45 15.99
N SER A 696 12.89 8.29 16.46
CA SER A 696 13.10 9.66 15.99
C SER A 696 14.42 9.74 15.23
N PRO A 697 14.58 10.65 14.24
CA PRO A 697 15.80 10.77 13.44
C PRO A 697 16.92 11.42 14.25
N GLU A 698 17.54 10.61 15.09
CA GLU A 698 18.56 10.94 16.09
C GLU A 698 19.72 11.81 15.59
N LYS A 699 20.11 11.69 14.31
CA LYS A 699 21.20 12.45 13.70
C LYS A 699 21.00 13.96 13.74
N PHE A 700 19.77 14.43 13.92
CA PHE A 700 19.42 15.85 13.97
C PHE A 700 19.30 16.41 15.40
N GLY A 701 19.42 15.58 16.44
CA GLY A 701 19.21 15.99 17.83
C GLY A 701 20.22 17.06 18.28
N ASN A 702 21.51 16.84 18.00
CA ASN A 702 22.57 17.79 18.35
C ASN A 702 22.40 19.14 17.62
N GLU A 703 22.20 19.12 16.30
CA GLU A 703 22.00 20.32 15.48
C GLU A 703 20.83 21.17 16.01
N ASN A 704 19.77 20.52 16.48
CA ASN A 704 18.58 21.18 17.01
C ASN A 704 18.67 21.52 18.52
N GLN A 705 19.81 21.23 19.15
CA GLN A 705 20.05 21.39 20.58
C GLN A 705 18.88 20.79 21.39
N PHE A 706 18.53 19.55 21.08
CA PHE A 706 17.44 18.82 21.70
C PHE A 706 17.96 17.45 22.12
N PRO A 707 18.02 17.17 23.44
CA PRO A 707 18.50 15.90 23.93
C PRO A 707 17.79 14.72 23.28
N TYR A 708 18.50 13.63 22.98
CA TYR A 708 17.92 12.53 22.23
C TYR A 708 18.46 11.17 22.67
N THR A 709 17.68 10.13 22.41
CA THR A 709 18.08 8.73 22.60
C THR A 709 18.36 8.06 21.27
N ARG A 710 19.17 6.99 21.28
CA ARG A 710 19.45 6.16 20.10
C ARG A 710 19.12 4.70 20.35
N MET A 711 18.96 3.91 19.30
CA MET A 711 18.94 2.46 19.39
C MET A 711 20.34 1.91 19.08
N LEU A 712 20.80 0.90 19.83
CA LEU A 712 22.00 0.17 19.46
C LEU A 712 21.76 -0.57 18.14
N PRO A 713 22.76 -0.64 17.25
CA PRO A 713 22.63 -1.33 15.95
C PRO A 713 22.75 -2.85 16.13
N LEU A 714 21.82 -3.47 16.85
CA LEU A 714 21.75 -4.90 17.11
C LEU A 714 20.93 -5.63 16.04
N ASP A 715 21.28 -5.44 14.77
CA ASP A 715 20.71 -6.20 13.66
C ASP A 715 21.37 -7.60 13.62
N MET A 716 20.60 -8.61 14.02
CA MET A 716 21.08 -9.97 14.29
C MET A 716 20.31 -11.02 13.47
N ASP A 717 19.92 -10.70 12.24
CA ASP A 717 19.18 -11.60 11.34
C ASP A 717 19.83 -13.00 11.21
N SER A 718 21.16 -13.05 11.12
CA SER A 718 21.92 -14.31 11.05
C SER A 718 21.84 -15.20 12.30
N ALA A 719 21.35 -14.66 13.41
CA ALA A 719 21.18 -15.35 14.70
C ALA A 719 19.71 -15.34 15.13
N ARG A 720 18.78 -15.13 14.19
CA ARG A 720 17.35 -15.09 14.45
C ARG A 720 16.85 -16.46 14.93
N LEU A 721 15.95 -16.45 15.90
CA LEU A 721 15.32 -17.66 16.43
C LEU A 721 13.88 -17.81 15.93
N ASP A 722 13.48 -19.05 15.65
CA ASP A 722 12.13 -19.35 15.20
C ASP A 722 11.10 -19.15 16.31
N GLY A 723 10.07 -18.35 16.01
CA GLY A 723 8.89 -18.18 16.86
C GLY A 723 9.06 -17.27 18.08
N ILE A 724 10.23 -16.65 18.30
CA ILE A 724 10.50 -15.74 19.42
C ILE A 724 11.33 -14.55 18.93
N SER A 725 10.92 -13.31 19.25
CA SER A 725 11.63 -12.09 18.86
C SER A 725 12.85 -11.79 19.75
N ILE A 726 13.74 -12.76 19.93
CA ILE A 726 15.09 -12.56 20.49
C ILE A 726 16.09 -13.19 19.53
N PHE A 727 17.37 -12.86 19.66
CA PHE A 727 18.43 -13.49 18.87
C PHE A 727 19.32 -14.39 19.73
N ASP A 728 19.99 -15.32 19.07
CA ASP A 728 20.90 -16.26 19.67
C ASP A 728 22.26 -15.61 19.99
N ILE A 729 22.42 -15.13 21.22
CA ILE A 729 23.71 -14.58 21.69
C ILE A 729 24.83 -15.63 21.70
N PHE A 730 24.50 -16.91 21.66
CA PHE A 730 25.48 -18.00 21.64
C PHE A 730 25.86 -18.44 20.23
N ALA A 731 25.28 -17.85 19.18
CA ALA A 731 25.73 -18.09 17.82
C ALA A 731 27.23 -17.76 17.69
N PRO A 732 28.03 -18.56 16.95
CA PRO A 732 29.49 -18.52 17.01
C PRO A 732 30.13 -17.15 16.78
N ASP A 733 29.48 -16.27 16.01
CA ASP A 733 29.99 -14.94 15.67
C ASP A 733 29.14 -13.79 16.23
N ALA A 734 28.17 -14.06 17.12
CA ALA A 734 27.25 -13.05 17.63
C ALA A 734 27.99 -11.88 18.30
N ALA A 735 28.87 -12.17 19.27
CA ALA A 735 29.64 -11.13 19.95
C ALA A 735 30.58 -10.36 19.01
N ALA A 736 31.17 -11.04 18.00
CA ALA A 736 32.04 -10.39 17.03
C ALA A 736 31.26 -9.47 16.07
N LYS A 737 30.04 -9.86 15.68
CA LYS A 737 29.13 -9.02 14.89
C LYS A 737 28.70 -7.79 15.66
N ILE A 738 28.32 -7.94 16.93
CA ILE A 738 27.98 -6.82 17.82
C ILE A 738 29.20 -5.89 17.96
N ASP A 739 30.39 -6.43 18.22
CA ASP A 739 31.63 -5.64 18.34
C ASP A 739 31.89 -4.83 17.06
N LYS A 740 31.77 -5.46 15.89
CA LYS A 740 31.93 -4.80 14.59
C LYS A 740 30.88 -3.72 14.33
N ALA A 741 29.62 -3.98 14.67
CA ALA A 741 28.54 -3.01 14.51
C ALA A 741 28.77 -1.79 15.41
N PHE A 742 29.15 -2.01 16.67
CA PHE A 742 29.38 -0.94 17.64
C PHE A 742 30.65 -0.14 17.31
N ALA A 743 31.72 -0.81 16.87
CA ALA A 743 32.95 -0.17 16.41
C ALA A 743 32.71 0.87 15.31
N LYS A 744 31.71 0.63 14.46
CA LYS A 744 31.33 1.54 13.38
C LYS A 744 30.40 2.66 13.86
N ALA A 745 29.38 2.32 14.66
CA ALA A 745 28.25 3.22 14.90
C ALA A 745 28.40 4.15 16.11
N LEU A 746 29.09 3.70 17.17
CA LEU A 746 29.15 4.44 18.43
C LEU A 746 30.23 5.54 18.46
N PRO A 747 31.48 5.32 17.97
CA PRO A 747 32.54 6.31 18.07
C PRO A 747 32.24 7.71 17.51
N PRO A 748 31.45 7.89 16.42
CA PRO A 748 31.09 9.22 15.93
C PRO A 748 30.28 10.06 16.93
N ASN A 749 29.62 9.44 17.91
CA ASN A 749 28.69 10.11 18.83
C ASN A 749 29.17 10.09 20.30
N LYS A 750 30.27 9.40 20.60
CA LYS A 750 30.79 9.22 21.98
C LYS A 750 31.09 10.53 22.74
N ASN A 751 31.21 11.64 22.02
CA ASN A 751 31.49 12.97 22.57
C ASN A 751 30.30 13.93 22.45
N ASP A 752 29.13 13.45 22.03
CA ASP A 752 27.95 14.29 21.83
C ASP A 752 27.24 14.57 23.17
N PRO A 753 27.27 15.80 23.71
CA PRO A 753 26.65 16.08 25.01
C PRO A 753 25.11 16.13 24.96
N MET A 754 24.49 16.08 23.77
CA MET A 754 23.02 16.02 23.61
C MET A 754 22.50 14.58 23.60
N LEU A 755 23.37 13.59 23.42
CA LEU A 755 22.96 12.20 23.48
C LEU A 755 22.73 11.79 24.95
N ILE A 756 21.51 11.36 25.27
CA ILE A 756 21.16 10.86 26.60
C ILE A 756 21.77 9.47 26.81
N GLY A 757 21.64 8.60 25.80
CA GLY A 757 22.04 7.22 25.88
C GLY A 757 21.47 6.36 24.76
N TYR A 758 21.74 5.06 24.86
CA TYR A 758 21.31 4.06 23.89
C TYR A 758 20.34 3.06 24.51
N PHE A 759 19.18 2.87 23.88
CA PHE A 759 18.37 1.68 24.07
C PHE A 759 19.07 0.47 23.44
N ILE A 760 19.03 -0.67 24.11
CA ILE A 760 19.59 -1.94 23.63
C ILE A 760 18.73 -2.50 22.50
N GLY A 761 17.41 -2.47 22.67
CA GLY A 761 16.45 -3.04 21.75
C GLY A 761 15.05 -2.52 22.05
N ASN A 762 14.03 -3.19 21.49
CA ASN A 762 12.64 -2.86 21.73
C ASN A 762 11.78 -4.12 21.84
N GLU A 763 11.08 -4.29 22.96
CA GLU A 763 10.00 -5.28 23.14
C GLU A 763 10.38 -6.73 22.78
N TYR A 764 11.53 -7.19 23.26
CA TYR A 764 11.91 -8.59 23.15
C TYR A 764 10.88 -9.53 23.81
N ASP A 765 10.54 -10.62 23.11
CA ASP A 765 9.58 -11.65 23.52
C ASP A 765 10.09 -12.55 24.67
N PHE A 766 10.74 -11.99 25.69
CA PHE A 766 11.26 -12.77 26.82
C PHE A 766 10.19 -13.64 27.50
N HIS A 767 8.95 -13.18 27.54
CA HIS A 767 7.81 -13.95 28.07
C HIS A 767 7.55 -15.28 27.33
N LYS A 768 8.11 -15.49 26.14
CA LYS A 768 8.02 -16.74 25.35
C LYS A 768 9.26 -17.64 25.52
N PHE A 769 10.27 -17.22 26.28
CA PHE A 769 11.55 -17.93 26.36
C PHE A 769 11.36 -19.39 26.78
N TYR A 770 10.61 -19.63 27.86
CA TYR A 770 10.35 -20.98 28.38
C TYR A 770 9.52 -21.87 27.46
N SER A 771 8.69 -21.30 26.58
CA SER A 771 7.83 -22.06 25.66
C SER A 771 8.47 -22.35 24.31
N ASN A 772 9.46 -21.56 23.90
CA ASN A 772 10.01 -21.58 22.56
C ASN A 772 11.44 -22.11 22.50
N VAL A 773 12.33 -21.68 23.40
CA VAL A 773 13.74 -22.12 23.39
C VAL A 773 13.89 -23.65 23.52
N PRO A 774 13.14 -24.34 24.40
CA PRO A 774 13.22 -25.80 24.50
C PRO A 774 12.80 -26.56 23.24
N LYS A 775 12.07 -25.92 22.33
CA LYS A 775 11.58 -26.51 21.08
C LYS A 775 12.53 -26.36 19.89
N LEU A 776 13.52 -25.48 20.02
CA LEU A 776 14.55 -25.28 19.01
C LEU A 776 15.41 -26.53 18.85
N LYS A 777 16.13 -26.58 17.72
CA LYS A 777 17.10 -27.63 17.40
C LYS A 777 18.51 -27.06 17.41
N ALA A 778 19.48 -27.82 17.90
CA ALA A 778 20.87 -27.38 17.97
C ALA A 778 21.49 -27.23 16.56
N SER A 779 21.00 -27.99 15.59
CA SER A 779 21.33 -27.86 14.18
C SER A 779 20.98 -26.49 13.57
N SER A 780 19.98 -25.77 14.11
CA SER A 780 19.58 -24.44 13.63
C SER A 780 19.86 -23.31 14.62
N ALA A 781 20.01 -23.59 15.92
CA ALA A 781 20.17 -22.58 16.96
C ALA A 781 21.17 -23.03 18.04
N ALA A 782 22.28 -22.31 18.19
CA ALA A 782 23.34 -22.60 19.16
C ALA A 782 22.84 -22.54 20.61
N ILE A 783 21.84 -21.69 20.91
CA ILE A 783 21.19 -21.59 22.22
C ILE A 783 20.64 -22.93 22.69
N LYS A 784 20.13 -23.77 21.79
CA LYS A 784 19.66 -25.12 22.11
C LYS A 784 20.83 -26.01 22.55
N GLY A 785 21.93 -25.97 21.81
CA GLY A 785 23.16 -26.69 22.17
C GLY A 785 23.71 -26.25 23.53
N ARG A 786 23.64 -24.96 23.85
CA ARG A 786 24.02 -24.43 25.18
C ARG A 786 23.11 -24.92 26.29
N LEU A 787 21.79 -24.97 26.07
CA LEU A 787 20.84 -25.54 27.03
C LEU A 787 21.18 -27.01 27.31
N VAL A 788 21.35 -27.82 26.26
CA VAL A 788 21.68 -29.25 26.40
C VAL A 788 23.01 -29.44 27.12
N LYS A 789 24.03 -28.61 26.82
CA LYS A 789 25.30 -28.64 27.54
C LYS A 789 25.10 -28.36 29.04
N MET A 790 24.36 -27.31 29.40
CA MET A 790 24.08 -26.99 30.81
C MET A 790 23.39 -28.15 31.52
N LEU A 791 22.42 -28.79 30.87
CA LEU A 791 21.70 -29.95 31.41
C LEU A 791 22.63 -31.16 31.56
N LYS A 792 23.49 -31.44 30.58
CA LYS A 792 24.49 -32.51 30.65
C LYS A 792 25.47 -32.28 31.80
N ASP A 793 25.98 -31.07 31.94
CA ASP A 793 26.92 -30.70 33.00
C ASP A 793 26.25 -30.76 34.40
N LYS A 794 24.94 -30.50 34.49
CA LYS A 794 24.20 -30.62 35.75
C LYS A 794 23.90 -32.08 36.13
N TYR A 795 23.36 -32.85 35.19
CA TYR A 795 22.84 -34.18 35.49
C TYR A 795 23.85 -35.31 35.28
N GLN A 796 24.96 -35.09 34.57
CA GLN A 796 26.04 -36.06 34.34
C GLN A 796 25.63 -37.33 33.55
N THR A 797 24.54 -38.00 33.93
CA THR A 797 23.95 -39.18 33.27
C THR A 797 22.56 -38.88 32.72
N ILE A 798 22.20 -39.55 31.62
CA ILE A 798 20.90 -39.37 30.97
C ILE A 798 19.74 -39.86 31.86
N ASP A 799 19.97 -40.89 32.68
CA ASP A 799 18.97 -41.40 33.62
C ASP A 799 18.61 -40.38 34.70
N MET A 800 19.58 -39.63 35.23
CA MET A 800 19.30 -38.56 36.18
C MET A 800 18.53 -37.42 35.52
N PHE A 801 18.86 -37.04 34.28
CA PHE A 801 18.08 -36.07 33.52
C PHE A 801 16.63 -36.55 33.33
N ASN A 802 16.46 -37.77 32.79
CA ASN A 802 15.15 -38.36 32.49
C ASN A 802 14.25 -38.42 33.73
N ARG A 803 14.80 -38.82 34.88
CA ARG A 803 14.07 -38.87 36.15
C ARG A 803 13.56 -37.49 36.58
N ASN A 804 14.37 -36.45 36.40
CA ASN A 804 14.05 -35.09 36.83
C ASN A 804 13.14 -34.34 35.85
N TRP A 805 13.28 -34.59 34.55
CA TRP A 805 12.49 -33.95 33.49
C TRP A 805 11.24 -34.75 33.09
N GLY A 806 11.09 -35.99 33.56
CA GLY A 806 9.96 -36.85 33.21
C GLY A 806 10.01 -37.31 31.75
N THR A 807 11.19 -37.69 31.28
CA THR A 807 11.47 -38.07 29.89
C THR A 807 12.11 -39.46 29.80
N SER A 808 12.33 -39.96 28.59
CA SER A 808 12.90 -41.29 28.33
C SER A 808 13.90 -41.27 27.15
N PHE A 809 14.80 -40.29 27.12
CA PHE A 809 15.85 -40.18 26.10
C PHE A 809 16.97 -41.20 26.35
N THR A 810 17.65 -41.63 25.29
CA THR A 810 18.72 -42.64 25.39
C THR A 810 20.10 -42.02 25.56
N SER A 811 20.27 -40.76 25.12
CA SER A 811 21.52 -40.01 25.28
C SER A 811 21.28 -38.50 25.38
N PHE A 812 22.26 -37.73 25.88
CA PHE A 812 22.20 -36.26 25.81
C PHE A 812 22.23 -35.73 24.37
N ASN A 813 22.72 -36.50 23.40
CA ASN A 813 22.71 -36.08 22.00
C ASN A 813 21.28 -36.04 21.45
N ASP A 814 20.38 -36.91 21.93
CA ASP A 814 18.97 -36.93 21.50
C ASP A 814 18.28 -35.59 21.81
N LEU A 815 18.66 -34.96 22.93
CA LEU A 815 18.09 -33.68 23.36
C LEU A 815 18.44 -32.53 22.40
N LEU A 816 19.53 -32.63 21.63
CA LEU A 816 19.98 -31.57 20.72
C LEU A 816 18.92 -31.26 19.66
N GLU A 817 18.24 -32.28 19.16
CA GLU A 817 17.31 -32.17 18.03
C GLU A 817 15.84 -32.40 18.42
N ALA A 818 15.57 -32.77 19.68
CA ALA A 818 14.23 -33.01 20.21
C ALA A 818 13.66 -31.80 20.96
N GLU A 819 12.34 -31.62 20.93
CA GLU A 819 11.67 -30.69 21.85
C GLU A 819 11.78 -31.20 23.30
N LEU A 820 12.11 -30.31 24.24
CA LEU A 820 12.18 -30.67 25.66
C LEU A 820 10.90 -30.24 26.40
N PRO A 821 10.20 -31.17 27.09
CA PRO A 821 8.98 -30.84 27.80
C PRO A 821 9.27 -30.17 29.14
N VAL A 822 8.99 -28.87 29.25
CA VAL A 822 9.08 -28.13 30.51
C VAL A 822 7.78 -28.35 31.32
N LYS A 823 7.75 -29.43 32.10
CA LYS A 823 6.55 -29.89 32.84
C LYS A 823 6.78 -30.14 34.32
N THR A 824 7.96 -30.64 34.71
CA THR A 824 8.29 -30.92 36.11
C THR A 824 8.81 -29.66 36.81
N SER A 825 8.70 -29.59 38.14
CA SER A 825 9.29 -28.50 38.94
C SER A 825 10.78 -28.32 38.65
N GLN A 826 11.50 -29.43 38.46
CA GLN A 826 12.93 -29.38 38.17
C GLN A 826 13.22 -28.85 36.75
N SER A 827 12.43 -29.22 35.74
CA SER A 827 12.57 -28.65 34.38
C SER A 827 12.32 -27.14 34.35
N TRP A 828 11.36 -26.64 35.14
CA TRP A 828 11.13 -25.20 35.30
C TRP A 828 12.31 -24.50 35.98
N ALA A 829 12.87 -25.07 37.05
CA ALA A 829 14.04 -24.52 37.73
C ALA A 829 15.30 -24.49 36.84
N ASP A 830 15.48 -25.51 36.01
CA ASP A 830 16.58 -25.57 35.05
C ASP A 830 16.41 -24.50 33.96
N MET A 831 15.18 -24.32 33.46
CA MET A 831 14.91 -23.26 32.48
C MET A 831 15.06 -21.86 33.07
N ASP A 832 14.72 -21.64 34.35
CA ASP A 832 15.01 -20.38 35.05
C ASP A 832 16.51 -20.09 35.09
N THR A 833 17.29 -21.11 35.47
CA THR A 833 18.76 -21.04 35.49
C THR A 833 19.32 -20.71 34.10
N PHE A 834 18.79 -21.34 33.06
CA PHE A 834 19.24 -21.10 31.69
C PHE A 834 18.83 -19.72 31.17
N PHE A 835 17.63 -19.23 31.52
CA PHE A 835 17.19 -17.89 31.15
C PHE A 835 18.07 -16.81 31.79
N ARG A 836 18.41 -16.96 33.06
CA ARG A 836 19.40 -16.10 33.74
C ARG A 836 20.75 -16.12 33.03
N TYR A 837 21.24 -17.31 32.66
CA TYR A 837 22.50 -17.45 31.94
C TYR A 837 22.48 -16.78 30.55
N TYR A 838 21.37 -16.92 29.82
CA TYR A 838 21.17 -16.24 28.55
C TYR A 838 21.21 -14.71 28.72
N LEU A 839 20.42 -14.18 29.66
CA LEU A 839 20.36 -12.73 29.90
C LEU A 839 21.69 -12.17 30.38
N ASP A 840 22.39 -12.89 31.25
CA ASP A 840 23.69 -12.47 31.78
C ASP A 840 24.73 -12.39 30.65
N THR A 841 24.73 -13.39 29.76
CA THR A 841 25.58 -13.39 28.56
C THR A 841 25.21 -12.26 27.60
N PHE A 842 23.92 -12.04 27.37
CA PHE A 842 23.40 -11.01 26.47
C PHE A 842 23.73 -9.61 26.97
N TYR A 843 23.21 -9.21 28.14
CA TYR A 843 23.44 -7.89 28.69
C TYR A 843 24.91 -7.64 29.02
N GLY A 844 25.63 -8.65 29.52
CA GLY A 844 27.07 -8.55 29.79
C GLY A 844 27.89 -8.31 28.52
N THR A 845 27.55 -8.97 27.42
CA THR A 845 28.22 -8.75 26.12
C THR A 845 27.91 -7.36 25.58
N VAL A 846 26.64 -6.97 25.55
CA VAL A 846 26.21 -5.66 25.04
C VAL A 846 26.85 -4.53 25.87
N SER A 847 26.76 -4.59 27.20
CA SER A 847 27.31 -3.55 28.09
C SER A 847 28.82 -3.42 27.95
N ARG A 848 29.56 -4.53 27.94
CA ARG A 848 31.02 -4.51 27.75
C ARG A 848 31.43 -3.90 26.42
N LEU A 849 30.74 -4.26 25.32
CA LEU A 849 31.05 -3.75 23.98
C LEU A 849 30.61 -2.31 23.78
N HIS A 850 29.48 -1.91 24.37
CA HIS A 850 29.03 -0.52 24.40
C HIS A 850 30.10 0.36 25.06
N HIS A 851 30.49 0.06 26.30
CA HIS A 851 31.49 0.84 27.03
C HIS A 851 32.89 0.81 26.41
N LYS A 852 33.21 -0.21 25.60
CA LYS A 852 34.45 -0.25 24.81
C LYS A 852 34.54 0.91 23.81
N TYR A 853 33.43 1.31 23.20
CA TYR A 853 33.41 2.34 22.14
C TYR A 853 32.77 3.67 22.56
N ASP A 854 31.88 3.64 23.54
CA ASP A 854 31.21 4.80 24.12
C ASP A 854 31.10 4.64 25.66
N PRO A 855 32.14 5.06 26.41
CA PRO A 855 32.13 4.96 27.86
C PRO A 855 31.35 6.09 28.56
N ASN A 856 30.82 7.05 27.79
CA ASN A 856 30.29 8.31 28.32
C ASN A 856 28.77 8.32 28.43
N HIS A 857 28.08 7.64 27.52
CA HIS A 857 26.62 7.66 27.41
C HIS A 857 25.95 6.53 28.17
N LEU A 858 24.70 6.74 28.58
CA LEU A 858 23.95 5.76 29.36
C LEU A 858 23.50 4.57 28.52
N LEU A 859 23.53 3.38 29.11
CA LEU A 859 22.80 2.22 28.60
C LEU A 859 21.37 2.22 29.19
N LEU A 860 20.39 2.47 28.33
CA LEU A 860 19.00 2.78 28.72
C LEU A 860 18.08 1.56 28.80
N GLY A 861 18.62 0.35 28.66
CA GLY A 861 17.86 -0.90 28.65
C GLY A 861 17.15 -1.20 27.33
N ASP A 862 16.31 -2.24 27.29
CA ASP A 862 15.70 -2.80 26.07
C ASP A 862 14.17 -2.69 25.98
N ARG A 863 13.57 -1.72 26.70
CA ARG A 863 12.17 -1.28 26.52
C ARG A 863 11.19 -2.44 26.65
N TRP A 864 11.08 -3.01 27.86
CA TRP A 864 10.27 -4.19 28.10
C TRP A 864 8.82 -3.99 27.66
N ILE A 865 8.27 -4.97 26.92
CA ILE A 865 6.85 -4.99 26.61
C ILE A 865 6.03 -5.25 27.88
N THR A 866 4.82 -4.71 27.92
CA THR A 866 3.88 -4.83 29.04
C THR A 866 3.69 -6.30 29.50
N THR A 867 3.64 -7.27 28.57
CA THR A 867 3.52 -8.70 28.91
C THR A 867 4.68 -9.25 29.73
N SER A 868 5.92 -8.86 29.41
CA SER A 868 7.10 -9.27 30.16
C SER A 868 7.15 -8.58 31.53
N PHE A 869 6.76 -7.30 31.59
CA PHE A 869 6.70 -6.53 32.83
C PHE A 869 5.64 -7.05 33.83
N HIS A 870 4.43 -7.39 33.37
CA HIS A 870 3.37 -7.86 34.27
C HIS A 870 3.57 -9.30 34.75
N ASN A 871 4.42 -10.08 34.08
CA ASN A 871 4.72 -11.44 34.51
C ASN A 871 5.90 -11.47 35.49
N ALA A 872 5.63 -11.71 36.77
CA ALA A 872 6.64 -11.73 37.83
C ALA A 872 7.83 -12.66 37.55
N LYS A 873 7.62 -13.82 36.89
CA LYS A 873 8.71 -14.75 36.57
C LYS A 873 9.75 -14.12 35.62
N PHE A 874 9.30 -13.32 34.66
CA PHE A 874 10.20 -12.67 33.72
C PHE A 874 10.70 -11.34 34.26
N ARG A 875 9.79 -10.48 34.74
CA ARG A 875 10.13 -9.16 35.29
C ARG A 875 11.20 -9.23 36.36
N ASP A 876 11.07 -10.16 37.31
CA ASP A 876 11.98 -10.21 38.45
C ASP A 876 13.40 -10.63 38.02
N VAL A 877 13.49 -11.62 37.12
CA VAL A 877 14.76 -12.08 36.52
C VAL A 877 15.39 -10.98 35.66
N LEU A 878 14.58 -10.33 34.81
CA LEU A 878 15.05 -9.23 33.96
C LEU A 878 15.59 -8.09 34.82
N ALA A 879 14.85 -7.66 35.85
CA ALA A 879 15.30 -6.61 36.76
C ALA A 879 16.63 -6.98 37.42
N GLU A 880 16.74 -8.18 37.97
CA GLU A 880 17.95 -8.66 38.65
C GLU A 880 19.17 -8.72 37.71
N VAL A 881 19.01 -9.30 36.51
CA VAL A 881 20.14 -9.53 35.60
C VAL A 881 20.49 -8.27 34.84
N GLU A 882 19.51 -7.58 34.24
CA GLU A 882 19.75 -6.33 33.51
C GLU A 882 20.31 -5.24 34.43
N GLY A 883 19.86 -5.17 35.69
CA GLY A 883 20.32 -4.17 36.67
C GLY A 883 21.82 -4.22 36.97
N LYS A 884 22.50 -5.34 36.65
CA LYS A 884 23.96 -5.48 36.74
C LYS A 884 24.69 -4.71 35.63
N TYR A 885 24.03 -4.51 34.48
CA TYR A 885 24.68 -4.12 33.21
C TYR A 885 24.16 -2.80 32.62
N SER A 886 22.88 -2.46 32.84
CA SER A 886 22.25 -1.21 32.39
C SER A 886 22.33 -0.11 33.44
N ASP A 887 22.38 1.15 33.00
CA ASP A 887 22.32 2.31 33.89
C ASP A 887 20.87 2.63 34.30
N VAL A 888 19.94 2.38 33.38
CA VAL A 888 18.51 2.64 33.49
C VAL A 888 17.76 1.42 32.98
N ILE A 889 16.66 1.05 33.65
CA ILE A 889 15.72 0.04 33.14
C ILE A 889 14.63 0.75 32.34
N SER A 890 14.38 0.34 31.10
CA SER A 890 13.31 0.91 30.27
C SER A 890 12.12 -0.01 30.09
N ILE A 891 10.91 0.55 30.16
CA ILE A 891 9.65 -0.20 30.08
C ILE A 891 8.66 0.55 29.18
N ASN A 892 8.12 -0.14 28.17
CA ASN A 892 6.96 0.30 27.40
C ASN A 892 5.69 -0.03 28.21
N TYR A 893 5.15 0.98 28.88
CA TYR A 893 4.15 0.80 29.93
C TYR A 893 2.84 1.53 29.61
N TYR A 894 2.05 0.89 28.75
CA TYR A 894 0.70 1.33 28.41
C TYR A 894 -0.29 0.87 29.51
N SER A 895 -0.65 1.77 30.42
CA SER A 895 -1.55 1.45 31.54
C SER A 895 -2.53 2.58 31.88
N TYR A 896 -3.70 2.22 32.44
CA TYR A 896 -4.69 3.18 32.97
C TYR A 896 -4.36 3.67 34.38
N LYS A 897 -3.57 2.90 35.13
CA LYS A 897 -3.22 3.17 36.52
C LYS A 897 -1.75 2.88 36.73
N ILE A 898 -1.07 3.76 37.46
CA ILE A 898 0.31 3.54 37.88
C ILE A 898 0.35 2.47 38.96
N GLU A 899 0.92 1.31 38.64
CA GLU A 899 1.16 0.19 39.56
C GLU A 899 2.48 0.42 40.31
N ALA A 900 2.46 1.35 41.27
CA ALA A 900 3.66 1.80 41.98
C ALA A 900 4.46 0.66 42.62
N ASP A 901 3.78 -0.35 43.19
CA ASP A 901 4.41 -1.51 43.82
C ASP A 901 5.21 -2.35 42.82
N LEU A 902 4.67 -2.59 41.62
CA LEU A 902 5.39 -3.32 40.57
C LEU A 902 6.63 -2.58 40.09
N LEU A 903 6.52 -1.26 39.91
CA LEU A 903 7.68 -0.43 39.57
C LEU A 903 8.70 -0.37 40.71
N LYS A 904 8.24 -0.38 41.98
CA LYS A 904 9.13 -0.42 43.15
C LYS A 904 9.90 -1.75 43.22
N ASP A 905 9.24 -2.84 42.86
CA ASP A 905 9.85 -4.17 42.76
C ASP A 905 10.98 -4.19 41.73
N VAL A 906 10.74 -3.64 40.52
CA VAL A 906 11.79 -3.50 39.48
C VAL A 906 12.96 -2.68 40.00
N TYR A 907 12.69 -1.52 40.60
CA TYR A 907 13.73 -0.66 41.18
C TYR A 907 14.56 -1.42 42.22
N THR A 908 13.91 -2.15 43.12
CA THR A 908 14.60 -2.86 44.21
C THR A 908 15.42 -4.03 43.68
N LYS A 909 14.83 -4.88 42.81
CA LYS A 909 15.49 -6.08 42.27
C LYS A 909 16.62 -5.75 41.30
N SER A 910 16.57 -4.61 40.63
CA SER A 910 17.67 -4.12 39.78
C SER A 910 18.87 -3.54 40.54
N GLY A 911 18.89 -3.59 41.87
CA GLY A 911 19.94 -2.93 42.66
C GLY A 911 19.80 -1.41 42.68
N GLY A 912 18.55 -0.93 42.59
CA GLY A 912 18.22 0.49 42.62
C GLY A 912 18.54 1.22 41.31
N ARG A 913 18.40 0.58 40.14
CA ARG A 913 18.52 1.29 38.86
C ARG A 913 17.25 2.11 38.62
N PRO A 914 17.37 3.40 38.25
CA PRO A 914 16.21 4.21 37.93
C PRO A 914 15.47 3.66 36.71
N ILE A 915 14.19 3.98 36.60
CA ILE A 915 13.31 3.48 35.55
C ILE A 915 12.99 4.61 34.57
N LEU A 916 13.03 4.30 33.27
CA LEU A 916 12.52 5.14 32.19
C LEU A 916 11.28 4.49 31.58
N LEU A 917 10.16 5.20 31.60
CA LEU A 917 8.92 4.77 30.97
C LEU A 917 9.05 5.13 29.49
N SER A 918 9.58 4.20 28.70
CA SER A 918 10.12 4.46 27.36
C SER A 918 9.06 4.56 26.27
N GLU A 919 7.86 4.09 26.56
CA GLU A 919 6.64 4.39 25.82
C GLU A 919 5.43 4.40 26.75
N PHE A 920 4.55 5.35 26.52
CA PHE A 920 3.17 5.34 26.98
C PHE A 920 2.33 6.20 26.04
N GLY A 921 1.01 6.12 26.15
CA GLY A 921 0.12 6.98 25.38
C GLY A 921 -1.34 6.71 25.69
N TYR A 922 -2.17 7.67 25.30
CA TYR A 922 -3.62 7.58 25.36
C TYR A 922 -4.19 8.10 24.05
N GLY A 923 -5.34 7.57 23.63
CA GLY A 923 -6.06 8.03 22.45
C GLY A 923 -7.57 8.07 22.68
N THR A 924 -8.30 8.64 21.73
CA THR A 924 -9.77 8.68 21.72
C THR A 924 -10.29 8.36 20.31
N ALA A 925 -11.55 7.93 20.23
CA ALA A 925 -12.24 7.64 18.98
C ALA A 925 -12.76 8.89 18.24
N GLU A 926 -12.59 10.11 18.77
CA GLU A 926 -13.11 11.36 18.16
C GLU A 926 -12.72 11.55 16.69
N GLN A 927 -11.56 11.03 16.27
CA GLN A 927 -11.07 11.12 14.89
C GLN A 927 -11.48 9.93 14.01
N GLY A 928 -12.28 8.99 14.53
CA GLY A 928 -12.58 7.70 13.89
C GLY A 928 -11.42 6.71 13.91
N LEU A 929 -10.37 7.02 14.67
CA LEU A 929 -9.20 6.18 14.90
C LEU A 929 -9.38 5.32 16.16
N GLN A 930 -8.63 4.23 16.27
CA GLN A 930 -8.70 3.39 17.46
C GLN A 930 -8.00 4.07 18.65
N PRO A 931 -8.48 3.86 19.89
CA PRO A 931 -7.69 4.24 21.06
C PRO A 931 -6.51 3.27 21.21
N LEU A 932 -5.37 3.77 21.69
CA LEU A 932 -4.16 2.98 21.95
C LEU A 932 -4.36 1.89 23.02
N LEU A 933 -5.34 2.11 23.90
CA LEU A 933 -5.72 1.26 25.01
C LEU A 933 -7.25 1.12 25.03
N PRO A 934 -7.84 -0.08 25.23
CA PRO A 934 -9.29 -0.25 25.36
C PRO A 934 -9.93 0.68 26.41
N ASN A 935 -10.86 1.56 26.03
CA ASN A 935 -11.42 2.58 26.94
C ASN A 935 -10.40 3.64 27.43
N ALA A 936 -9.39 4.00 26.62
CA ALA A 936 -8.40 5.04 26.94
C ALA A 936 -9.06 6.38 27.28
N ALA A 937 -9.33 7.29 26.33
CA ALA A 937 -9.98 8.57 26.61
C ALA A 937 -11.29 8.71 25.83
N VAL A 938 -12.30 9.35 26.45
CA VAL A 938 -13.58 9.67 25.77
C VAL A 938 -13.43 10.87 24.82
N ASN A 939 -12.55 11.82 25.14
CA ASN A 939 -12.27 13.01 24.33
C ASN A 939 -10.85 13.56 24.56
N GLN A 940 -10.42 14.53 23.77
CA GLN A 940 -9.07 15.15 23.88
C GLN A 940 -8.82 15.79 25.26
N PHE A 941 -9.85 16.31 25.93
CA PHE A 941 -9.70 16.84 27.29
C PHE A 941 -9.31 15.72 28.28
N GLN A 942 -10.07 14.62 28.30
CA GLN A 942 -9.78 13.49 29.17
C GLN A 942 -8.44 12.83 28.81
N ARG A 943 -8.07 12.83 27.53
CA ARG A 943 -6.73 12.40 27.06
C ARG A 943 -5.63 13.23 27.72
N GLY A 944 -5.84 14.55 27.85
CA GLY A 944 -4.95 15.46 28.59
C GLY A 944 -4.87 15.10 30.06
N MET A 945 -6.01 14.91 30.72
CA MET A 945 -6.04 14.54 32.14
C MET A 945 -5.33 13.21 32.42
N ARG A 946 -5.42 12.24 31.49
CA ARG A 946 -4.71 10.95 31.60
C ARG A 946 -3.20 11.11 31.49
N TYR A 947 -2.73 11.92 30.54
CA TYR A 947 -1.31 12.29 30.48
C TYR A 947 -0.84 12.88 31.81
N ARG A 948 -1.61 13.82 32.38
CA ARG A 948 -1.27 14.44 33.66
C ARG A 948 -1.18 13.42 34.80
N ASN A 949 -2.21 12.60 34.98
CA ASN A 949 -2.23 11.54 36.01
C ASN A 949 -1.05 10.58 35.88
N TYR A 950 -0.71 10.20 34.64
CA TYR A 950 0.37 9.25 34.39
C TYR A 950 1.74 9.87 34.67
N VAL A 951 2.07 10.98 34.00
CA VAL A 951 3.42 11.57 34.04
C VAL A 951 3.73 12.15 35.42
N GLU A 952 2.81 12.91 36.02
CA GLU A 952 3.00 13.40 37.39
C GLU A 952 2.97 12.24 38.41
N GLY A 953 2.17 11.21 38.13
CA GLY A 953 2.10 9.98 38.91
C GLY A 953 3.44 9.27 39.01
N VAL A 954 4.10 9.01 37.89
CA VAL A 954 5.40 8.32 37.86
C VAL A 954 6.53 9.21 38.35
N ALA A 955 6.53 10.52 38.03
CA ALA A 955 7.55 11.45 38.51
C ALA A 955 7.57 11.55 40.05
N SER A 956 6.41 11.43 40.70
CA SER A 956 6.29 11.45 42.17
C SER A 956 6.88 10.23 42.89
N LEU A 957 7.20 9.14 42.18
CA LEU A 957 7.68 7.89 42.80
C LEU A 957 9.12 7.97 43.33
N GLY A 958 9.92 8.90 42.79
CA GLY A 958 11.30 9.12 43.24
C GLY A 958 12.35 8.17 42.66
N TYR A 959 11.96 7.14 41.89
CA TYR A 959 12.87 6.22 41.20
C TYR A 959 12.61 6.11 39.68
N VAL A 960 11.74 6.98 39.16
CA VAL A 960 11.50 7.15 37.73
C VAL A 960 12.21 8.42 37.26
N VAL A 961 12.91 8.35 36.12
CA VAL A 961 13.74 9.44 35.58
C VAL A 961 13.23 9.99 34.24
N GLY A 962 12.15 9.43 33.70
CA GLY A 962 11.52 9.97 32.50
C GLY A 962 10.27 9.22 32.08
N ALA A 963 9.53 9.84 31.17
CA ALA A 963 8.36 9.27 30.52
C ALA A 963 8.29 9.76 29.06
N HIS A 964 8.27 8.84 28.12
CA HIS A 964 8.31 9.13 26.68
C HIS A 964 6.96 8.82 26.03
N LEU A 965 6.33 9.84 25.45
CA LEU A 965 5.03 9.72 24.79
C LEU A 965 5.20 9.09 23.41
N PHE A 966 4.40 8.07 23.08
CA PHE A 966 4.24 7.54 21.73
C PHE A 966 2.88 8.01 21.18
N ASN A 967 2.83 8.87 20.15
CA ASN A 967 3.89 9.38 19.26
C ASN A 967 3.60 10.83 18.79
N TYR A 968 4.39 11.35 17.82
CA TYR A 968 4.27 12.75 17.37
C TYR A 968 3.02 13.02 16.51
N VAL A 969 2.76 12.18 15.49
CA VAL A 969 1.60 12.31 14.59
C VAL A 969 0.74 11.06 14.70
N ASP A 970 -0.58 11.23 14.62
CA ASP A 970 -1.51 10.10 14.58
C ASP A 970 -1.13 9.10 13.49
N GLN A 971 -1.45 7.84 13.75
CA GLN A 971 -1.26 6.80 12.76
C GLN A 971 -2.22 6.96 11.58
N ALA A 972 -1.80 6.41 10.44
CA ALA A 972 -2.53 6.51 9.20
C ALA A 972 -3.96 5.91 9.31
N PRO A 973 -4.94 6.50 8.62
CA PRO A 973 -6.26 5.89 8.52
C PRO A 973 -6.15 4.52 7.81
N LEU A 974 -6.97 3.55 8.25
CA LEU A 974 -7.02 2.18 7.71
C LEU A 974 -5.73 1.36 7.84
N GLY A 975 -4.81 1.74 8.74
CA GLY A 975 -3.68 0.89 9.14
C GLY A 975 -2.32 1.38 8.65
N ARG A 976 -1.28 1.19 9.47
CA ARG A 976 0.12 1.44 9.08
C ARG A 976 0.55 0.54 7.93
N TYR A 977 1.26 1.10 6.95
CA TYR A 977 1.54 0.40 5.69
C TYR A 977 2.28 -0.94 5.85
N TRP A 978 3.24 -1.04 6.77
CA TRP A 978 4.05 -2.27 6.94
C TRP A 978 3.29 -3.42 7.63
N GLN A 979 2.11 -3.15 8.20
CA GLN A 979 1.26 -4.17 8.81
C GLN A 979 0.27 -4.80 7.82
N GLY A 980 0.29 -4.32 6.57
CA GLY A 980 -0.57 -4.81 5.51
C GLY A 980 -2.02 -4.31 5.63
N ILE A 981 -2.93 -5.06 5.01
CA ILE A 981 -4.35 -4.75 4.95
C ILE A 981 -5.11 -5.65 5.92
N GLY A 982 -5.76 -5.07 6.93
CA GLY A 982 -6.64 -5.81 7.83
C GLY A 982 -7.08 -5.02 9.06
N GLU A 983 -8.00 -5.58 9.84
CA GLU A 983 -8.49 -4.95 11.07
C GLU A 983 -7.43 -4.90 12.18
N TRP A 984 -6.41 -5.77 12.10
CA TRP A 984 -5.27 -5.81 13.01
C TRP A 984 -4.24 -4.71 12.77
N ALA A 985 -4.27 -4.04 11.61
CA ALA A 985 -3.34 -2.96 11.31
C ALA A 985 -3.66 -1.75 12.18
N GLU A 986 -2.66 -1.26 12.91
CA GLU A 986 -2.80 -0.20 13.88
C GLU A 986 -3.19 1.12 13.20
N ARG A 987 -4.14 1.81 13.80
CA ARG A 987 -4.71 3.08 13.30
C ARG A 987 -5.11 3.96 14.47
N TYR A 988 -4.17 4.21 15.36
CA TYR A 988 -4.40 4.85 16.64
C TYR A 988 -4.44 6.38 16.59
N ASN A 989 -5.31 6.98 17.41
CA ASN A 989 -5.20 8.39 17.81
C ASN A 989 -4.11 8.56 18.87
N SER A 990 -2.87 8.29 18.50
CA SER A 990 -1.70 8.31 19.39
C SER A 990 -0.91 9.61 19.34
N GLY A 991 -1.11 10.45 18.32
CA GLY A 991 -0.33 11.65 18.03
C GLY A 991 -0.69 12.87 18.86
N VAL A 992 0.25 13.82 19.00
CA VAL A 992 -0.07 15.20 19.44
C VAL A 992 -0.62 16.06 18.30
N LEU A 993 -0.44 15.61 17.06
CA LEU A 993 -0.98 16.18 15.83
C LEU A 993 -1.90 15.17 15.13
N ASN A 994 -2.93 15.68 14.46
CA ASN A 994 -3.77 14.88 13.56
C ASN A 994 -3.18 14.80 12.13
N VAL A 995 -3.83 14.03 11.25
CA VAL A 995 -3.45 13.84 9.84
C VAL A 995 -3.39 15.15 9.02
N THR A 996 -4.03 16.22 9.49
CA THR A 996 -4.05 17.54 8.83
C THR A 996 -3.02 18.52 9.41
N ASP A 997 -2.05 18.05 10.21
CA ASP A 997 -1.06 18.89 10.92
C ASP A 997 -1.73 19.91 11.86
N ARG A 998 -2.89 19.56 12.45
CA ARG A 998 -3.54 20.35 13.50
C ARG A 998 -3.13 19.83 14.88
N PRO A 999 -2.66 20.68 15.80
CA PRO A 999 -2.38 20.27 17.17
C PRO A 999 -3.67 20.03 17.95
N TYR A 1000 -3.70 18.96 18.75
CA TYR A 1000 -4.80 18.71 19.69
C TYR A 1000 -4.73 19.68 20.88
N LYS A 1001 -5.15 20.94 20.67
CA LYS A 1001 -4.99 22.02 21.66
C LYS A 1001 -5.57 21.68 23.04
N SER A 1002 -6.73 21.04 23.11
CA SER A 1002 -7.33 20.60 24.39
C SER A 1002 -6.49 19.53 25.10
N TYR A 1003 -5.88 18.60 24.35
CA TYR A 1003 -4.98 17.59 24.89
C TYR A 1003 -3.68 18.25 25.38
N LEU A 1004 -3.08 19.08 24.51
CA LEU A 1004 -1.81 19.77 24.75
C LEU A 1004 -1.85 20.75 25.91
N SER A 1005 -3.01 21.35 26.21
CA SER A 1005 -3.17 22.17 27.41
C SER A 1005 -2.84 21.39 28.69
N GLY A 1006 -3.34 20.15 28.81
CA GLY A 1006 -3.00 19.27 29.93
C GLY A 1006 -1.54 18.83 29.92
N VAL A 1007 -0.99 18.50 28.74
CA VAL A 1007 0.43 18.16 28.58
C VAL A 1007 1.34 19.29 29.07
N MET A 1008 1.08 20.53 28.62
CA MET A 1008 1.87 21.71 29.01
C MET A 1008 1.81 21.98 30.52
N GLN A 1009 0.62 21.86 31.14
CA GLN A 1009 0.48 22.02 32.59
C GLN A 1009 1.37 21.05 33.37
N THR A 1010 1.46 19.79 32.95
CA THR A 1010 2.37 18.83 33.57
C THR A 1010 3.82 19.16 33.27
N ASN A 1011 4.15 19.36 32.01
CA ASN A 1011 5.54 19.47 31.56
C ASN A 1011 6.24 20.71 32.13
N TYR A 1012 5.53 21.84 32.23
CA TYR A 1012 6.09 23.09 32.74
C TYR A 1012 6.41 23.00 34.25
N ASP A 1013 5.68 22.19 35.00
CA ASP A 1013 5.81 22.05 36.45
C ASP A 1013 6.41 20.72 36.90
N ILE A 1014 6.92 19.89 35.97
CA ILE A 1014 7.31 18.51 36.26
C ILE A 1014 8.36 18.41 37.37
N TYR A 1015 9.30 19.35 37.40
CA TYR A 1015 10.37 19.36 38.40
C TYR A 1015 9.84 19.67 39.81
N LYS A 1016 8.81 20.51 39.94
CA LYS A 1016 8.16 20.76 41.24
C LYS A 1016 7.51 19.49 41.78
N VAL A 1017 6.91 18.67 40.91
CA VAL A 1017 6.34 17.37 41.29
C VAL A 1017 7.45 16.38 41.65
N LEU A 1018 8.49 16.28 40.82
CA LEU A 1018 9.64 15.38 41.03
C LEU A 1018 10.38 15.67 42.35
N LEU A 1019 10.42 16.93 42.78
CA LEU A 1019 11.07 17.40 44.00
C LEU A 1019 10.13 17.46 45.21
N GLY A 1020 8.83 17.15 45.04
CA GLY A 1020 7.83 17.21 46.11
C GLY A 1020 7.42 18.62 46.52
N GLU A 1021 7.79 19.64 45.75
CA GLU A 1021 7.42 21.05 45.96
C GLU A 1021 5.94 21.31 45.58
N ARG A 1022 5.35 20.42 44.75
CA ARG A 1022 3.93 20.40 44.41
C ARG A 1022 3.40 18.96 44.46
N PRO A 1023 2.18 18.70 45.00
CA PRO A 1023 1.56 17.38 44.89
C PRO A 1023 1.27 17.02 43.43
N LYS A 1024 1.32 15.73 43.11
CA LYS A 1024 0.91 15.22 41.79
C LYS A 1024 -0.57 15.50 41.52
N PHE A 1025 -0.88 15.74 40.26
CA PHE A 1025 -2.24 15.84 39.76
C PHE A 1025 -2.96 14.49 39.85
N TYR A 1026 -4.26 14.56 40.15
CA TYR A 1026 -5.15 13.41 40.14
C TYR A 1026 -6.53 13.82 39.61
N TYR A 1027 -6.94 13.15 38.55
CA TYR A 1027 -8.30 13.16 38.01
C TYR A 1027 -8.94 11.79 38.24
N ASP A 1028 -10.16 11.79 38.78
CA ASP A 1028 -10.96 10.59 38.96
C ASP A 1028 -11.80 10.32 37.70
N PHE A 1029 -11.38 9.33 36.91
CA PHE A 1029 -12.07 8.95 35.67
C PHE A 1029 -13.38 8.18 35.88
N SER A 1030 -13.75 7.87 37.13
CA SER A 1030 -15.04 7.22 37.46
C SER A 1030 -16.20 8.22 37.58
N LYS A 1031 -15.91 9.50 37.81
CA LYS A 1031 -16.91 10.56 37.88
C LYS A 1031 -17.20 11.06 36.46
N LYS A 1032 -18.47 10.91 36.04
CA LYS A 1032 -18.96 11.32 34.72
C LYS A 1032 -18.86 12.82 34.50
#